data_AF-A0A9P0AC66-F1
#
_entry.id   AF-A0A9P0AC66-F1
#
_cell.length_a   1.000
_cell.length_b   1.000
_cell.length_c   1.000
_cell.angle_alpha   90.00
_cell.angle_beta   90.00
_cell.angle_gamma   90.00
#
_symmetry.space_group_name_H-M   'P 1'
#
loop_
_entity.id
_entity.type
_entity.pdbx_description
1 polymer ?
#
loop_
_entity_poly.entity_id
_entity_poly.type
_entity_poly.pdbx_seq_one_letter_code
_entity_poly.pdbx_strand_id
1 'polypeptide(L)'
;MLLPISEKRGNRTQLLQRHEPSAFCMYVVSEYEPNRRPYTYIGKNASKICIEKIKEEIERTEDLYSVNNPIRISPEAKKKLLEEAKNCYICEKPLLEDKVLDHDHFKPSFSYAKQEGYNIRGVSHSQCNFQYTRPKFVPIFIHNLGPYDAHPLILELGDSPGLLKVIPTSEENYISIMKQHGKLQFRFVDSYRFLPAPLNKLISLLPPEKFYHTKRHFPQDVFDLLMRKGVYPYDYFDGWDKYEETQLPSKEQFYNSLNGEDISSEDYKHACDVWNRLKCKTLADFTLYYVKLDTLQLCDVFQSTREIFHTTYGLDPAWCLTLPAYSLQTMLYQTRINIELLTDINMQYLVLEGIRGGYACINKKFSAARNKYVGFPPKKGCKVKHLIFWDANNLYGKSLTYPLPLDGFRYLTENELVNFDVMKTTDNDLKGYLLQVDLEYNRNLHDEHSCFPFCFENRVPPNGKTNKLIGTLYDKDHYVIHIKALRQAMEFGLTLKKIHRAIEFNQAPFIREYVLMNTKLRKHAKSDFESGIYKYINCSIFGKTLEAAHKRKNIEVVSNRSRFQKLVSDPFFESATIFDKNLAAIHKFKKIVKYDRPNIIGQAVLDISKSIIYDFVYRVLKPLYGNSIKILATDTDSICAEITNHDIYEDMFYLDKHFDTSDYPKDHPLFSTKNTKVLGLMKDEFNSTPIQLFAGCRTKAYAIQTPISEKKKLKGIKRKLVKDGISVDNYLECIFQRKDFFHKQKTIVSKKHKLYTVETTKKSLSCEDDKRFQLIDGISSLPYGHYSITTHQTHLKRLHEELVMKRKRVPSFDEHNLIKIPRTD
;
A
#
# COMPACT_ATOMS: atom_id res chain seq x y z
N MET A 1 11.61 7.71 -25.47
CA MET A 1 11.92 9.08 -25.95
C MET A 1 10.93 10.07 -25.34
N LEU A 2 11.37 11.29 -25.05
CA LEU A 2 10.58 12.37 -24.42
C LEU A 2 10.49 13.58 -25.36
N LEU A 3 9.42 13.67 -26.16
CA LEU A 3 9.24 14.75 -27.13
C LEU A 3 8.78 16.05 -26.45
N PRO A 4 9.49 17.18 -26.59
CA PRO A 4 9.12 18.44 -25.96
C PRO A 4 7.78 18.98 -26.50
N ILE A 5 6.95 19.50 -25.62
CA ILE A 5 5.68 20.18 -25.94
C ILE A 5 5.46 21.36 -25.00
N SER A 6 4.61 22.32 -25.38
CA SER A 6 4.22 23.43 -24.51
C SER A 6 2.74 23.74 -24.68
N GLU A 7 1.89 23.03 -23.91
CA GLU A 7 0.43 23.22 -23.90
C GLU A 7 -0.03 23.56 -22.48
N LYS A 8 -0.71 24.70 -22.30
CA LYS A 8 -1.32 25.08 -21.02
C LYS A 8 -2.71 24.46 -20.89
N ARG A 9 -3.02 23.92 -19.70
CA ARG A 9 -4.35 23.42 -19.35
C ARG A 9 -4.88 24.09 -18.10
N GLY A 10 -5.72 25.11 -18.29
CA GLY A 10 -6.19 25.96 -17.21
C GLY A 10 -5.03 26.72 -16.53
N ASN A 11 -5.28 27.22 -15.32
CA ASN A 11 -4.38 28.19 -14.68
C ASN A 11 -3.25 27.54 -13.84
N ARG A 12 -3.29 26.22 -13.62
CA ARG A 12 -2.38 25.53 -12.68
C ARG A 12 -1.67 24.30 -13.28
N THR A 13 -1.77 24.09 -14.59
CA THR A 13 -1.26 22.87 -15.23
C THR A 13 -0.65 23.16 -16.60
N GLN A 14 0.54 22.64 -16.84
CA GLN A 14 1.27 22.75 -18.11
C GLN A 14 1.81 21.38 -18.53
N LEU A 15 1.57 20.99 -19.79
CA LEU A 15 2.19 19.83 -20.41
C LEU A 15 3.57 20.22 -20.94
N LEU A 16 4.59 19.42 -20.62
CA LEU A 16 6.00 19.70 -20.94
C LEU A 16 6.59 18.73 -21.96
N GLN A 17 6.25 17.45 -21.87
CA GLN A 17 6.79 16.41 -22.77
C GLN A 17 5.70 15.39 -23.10
N ARG A 18 5.74 14.83 -24.30
CA ARG A 18 4.99 13.63 -24.72
C ARG A 18 5.95 12.43 -24.74
N HIS A 19 5.54 11.33 -24.13
CA HIS A 19 6.39 10.14 -24.06
C HIS A 19 6.08 9.22 -25.23
N GLU A 20 7.13 8.73 -25.90
CA GLU A 20 7.02 7.75 -26.97
C GLU A 20 7.94 6.54 -26.72
N PRO A 21 7.42 5.31 -26.85
CA PRO A 21 8.23 4.10 -26.80
C PRO A 21 9.25 4.10 -27.93
N SER A 22 10.52 3.90 -27.60
CA SER A 22 11.60 3.86 -28.59
C SER A 22 12.37 2.56 -28.60
N ALA A 23 12.46 1.85 -27.46
CA ALA A 23 13.16 0.57 -27.37
C ALA A 23 12.50 -0.36 -26.35
N PHE A 24 12.74 -1.67 -26.48
CA PHE A 24 12.36 -2.67 -25.50
C PHE A 24 13.33 -3.87 -25.50
N CYS A 25 13.29 -4.64 -24.41
CA CYS A 25 13.86 -5.97 -24.35
C CYS A 25 12.80 -6.96 -23.86
N MET A 26 12.75 -8.14 -24.47
CA MET A 26 11.91 -9.26 -24.07
C MET A 26 12.81 -10.47 -23.76
N TYR A 27 12.60 -11.09 -22.60
CA TYR A 27 13.33 -12.30 -22.21
C TYR A 27 12.36 -13.35 -21.68
N VAL A 28 12.51 -14.58 -22.17
CA VAL A 28 11.66 -15.72 -21.82
C VAL A 28 12.47 -16.71 -21.00
N VAL A 29 11.98 -17.02 -19.80
CA VAL A 29 12.49 -18.10 -18.97
C VAL A 29 11.64 -19.33 -19.23
N SER A 30 12.29 -20.41 -19.67
CA SER A 30 11.63 -21.68 -19.96
C SER A 30 12.49 -22.83 -19.46
N GLU A 31 11.88 -23.75 -18.71
CA GLU A 31 12.52 -25.01 -18.31
C GLU A 31 12.65 -25.97 -19.51
N TYR A 32 11.73 -25.86 -20.47
CA TYR A 32 11.73 -26.65 -21.69
C TYR A 32 12.84 -26.23 -22.65
N GLU A 33 13.11 -24.92 -22.68
CA GLU A 33 14.10 -24.30 -23.53
C GLU A 33 15.04 -23.45 -22.68
N PRO A 34 16.03 -24.06 -22.00
CA PRO A 34 16.90 -23.31 -21.08
C PRO A 34 17.83 -22.34 -21.80
N ASN A 35 18.01 -22.43 -23.13
CA ASN A 35 18.99 -21.67 -23.91
C ASN A 35 18.43 -20.43 -24.61
N ARG A 36 17.30 -19.91 -24.16
CA ARG A 36 16.66 -18.70 -24.70
C ARG A 36 17.57 -17.48 -24.54
N ARG A 37 17.63 -16.64 -25.58
CA ARG A 37 18.36 -15.36 -25.58
C ARG A 37 17.37 -14.20 -25.49
N PRO A 38 17.75 -13.08 -24.85
CA PRO A 38 16.93 -11.87 -24.85
C PRO A 38 16.83 -11.28 -26.26
N TYR A 39 15.64 -10.82 -26.61
CA TYR A 39 15.37 -10.08 -27.84
C TYR A 39 15.31 -8.58 -27.52
N THR A 40 16.11 -7.77 -28.19
CA THR A 40 16.16 -6.32 -28.02
C THR A 40 15.81 -5.63 -29.32
N TYR A 41 15.06 -4.53 -29.24
CA TYR A 41 14.64 -3.77 -30.41
C TYR A 41 14.61 -2.27 -30.12
N ILE A 42 14.92 -1.47 -31.14
CA ILE A 42 14.82 -0.02 -31.15
C ILE A 42 14.15 0.43 -32.46
N GLY A 43 13.16 1.32 -32.37
CA GLY A 43 12.42 1.82 -33.53
C GLY A 43 11.08 2.48 -33.17
N LYS A 44 10.52 3.24 -34.11
CA LYS A 44 9.26 3.99 -33.94
C LYS A 44 8.05 3.11 -33.61
N ASN A 45 8.09 1.85 -34.00
CA ASN A 45 7.08 0.82 -33.82
C ASN A 45 7.44 -0.16 -32.68
N ALA A 46 8.26 0.25 -31.70
CA ALA A 46 8.71 -0.61 -30.60
C ALA A 46 7.57 -1.36 -29.89
N SER A 47 6.46 -0.67 -29.58
CA SER A 47 5.29 -1.30 -28.93
C SER A 47 4.65 -2.38 -29.81
N LYS A 48 4.49 -2.09 -31.10
CA LYS A 48 3.91 -3.02 -32.07
C LYS A 48 4.75 -4.28 -32.19
N ILE A 49 6.05 -4.13 -32.42
CA ILE A 49 6.99 -5.26 -32.53
C ILE A 49 7.03 -6.05 -31.21
N CYS A 50 6.92 -5.39 -30.05
CA CYS A 50 6.84 -6.06 -28.76
C CYS A 50 5.60 -6.98 -28.68
N ILE A 51 4.42 -6.50 -29.08
CA ILE A 51 3.20 -7.33 -29.10
C ILE A 51 3.31 -8.47 -30.13
N GLU A 52 3.89 -8.23 -31.30
CA GLU A 52 4.13 -9.29 -32.30
C GLU A 52 5.04 -10.39 -31.75
N LYS A 53 6.16 -10.01 -31.11
CA LYS A 53 7.07 -10.95 -30.46
C LYS A 53 6.41 -11.72 -29.32
N ILE A 54 5.54 -11.08 -28.53
CA ILE A 54 4.74 -11.78 -27.52
C ILE A 54 3.85 -12.84 -28.15
N LYS A 55 3.18 -12.55 -29.27
CA LYS A 55 2.30 -13.53 -29.95
C LYS A 55 3.09 -14.72 -30.49
N GLU A 56 4.25 -14.49 -31.10
CA GLU A 56 5.16 -15.56 -31.55
C GLU A 56 5.54 -16.50 -30.37
N GLU A 57 5.79 -15.94 -29.19
CA GLU A 57 6.09 -16.75 -27.99
C GLU A 57 4.88 -17.53 -27.46
N ILE A 58 3.67 -17.01 -27.64
CA ILE A 58 2.45 -17.73 -27.28
C ILE A 58 2.24 -18.92 -28.21
N GLU A 59 2.38 -18.73 -29.52
CA GLU A 59 2.30 -19.81 -30.51
C GLU A 59 3.33 -20.91 -30.21
N ARG A 60 4.58 -20.52 -29.92
CA ARG A 60 5.62 -21.46 -29.49
C ARG A 60 5.25 -22.20 -28.21
N THR A 61 4.63 -21.52 -27.24
CA THR A 61 4.18 -22.15 -25.99
C THR A 61 3.04 -23.15 -26.25
N GLU A 62 2.15 -22.86 -27.19
CA GLU A 62 1.09 -23.80 -27.61
C GLU A 62 1.68 -25.07 -28.23
N ASP A 63 2.69 -24.94 -29.08
CA ASP A 63 3.41 -26.09 -29.65
C ASP A 63 4.04 -26.93 -28.54
N LEU A 64 4.70 -26.31 -27.57
CA LEU A 64 5.25 -27.02 -26.40
C LEU A 64 4.15 -27.71 -25.57
N TYR A 65 2.98 -27.09 -25.45
CA TYR A 65 1.85 -27.65 -24.69
C TYR A 65 1.15 -28.78 -25.42
N SER A 66 1.28 -28.86 -26.76
CA SER A 66 0.73 -29.94 -27.58
C SER A 66 1.49 -31.26 -27.44
N VAL A 67 2.72 -31.23 -26.90
CA VAL A 67 3.53 -32.43 -26.66
C VAL A 67 2.85 -33.32 -25.60
N ASN A 68 2.56 -34.56 -26.00
CA ASN A 68 1.84 -35.58 -25.22
C ASN A 68 2.61 -36.91 -25.19
N ASN A 69 3.78 -36.94 -24.54
CA ASN A 69 4.54 -38.18 -24.38
C ASN A 69 3.79 -39.15 -23.44
N PRO A 70 3.75 -40.46 -23.76
CA PRO A 70 3.09 -41.46 -22.91
C PRO A 70 3.86 -41.71 -21.61
N ILE A 71 3.22 -42.39 -20.67
CA ILE A 71 3.87 -42.87 -19.44
C ILE A 71 5.05 -43.79 -19.80
N ARG A 72 6.22 -43.48 -19.26
CA ARG A 72 7.45 -44.26 -19.35
C ARG A 72 7.87 -44.72 -17.96
N ILE A 73 7.61 -46.00 -17.66
CA ILE A 73 7.97 -46.68 -16.41
C ILE A 73 8.02 -48.20 -16.62
N SER A 74 8.90 -48.94 -15.94
CA SER A 74 8.87 -50.40 -15.96
C SER A 74 7.69 -50.96 -15.14
N PRO A 75 7.18 -52.17 -15.45
CA PRO A 75 6.12 -52.81 -14.68
C PRO A 75 6.46 -52.97 -13.19
N GLU A 76 7.70 -53.34 -12.87
CA GLU A 76 8.18 -53.56 -11.50
C GLU A 76 8.21 -52.24 -10.73
N ALA A 77 8.75 -51.18 -11.34
CA ALA A 77 8.80 -49.85 -10.74
C ALA A 77 7.39 -49.27 -10.53
N LYS A 78 6.47 -49.51 -11.48
CA LYS A 78 5.06 -49.09 -11.35
C LYS A 78 4.38 -49.78 -10.17
N LYS A 79 4.54 -51.09 -10.03
CA LYS A 79 3.97 -51.85 -8.92
C LYS A 79 4.51 -51.35 -7.58
N LYS A 80 5.83 -51.18 -7.49
CA LYS A 80 6.51 -50.64 -6.31
C LYS A 80 5.99 -49.26 -5.91
N LEU A 81 5.91 -48.32 -6.86
CA LEU A 81 5.39 -46.97 -6.60
C LEU A 81 3.95 -46.96 -6.10
N LEU A 82 3.08 -47.79 -6.69
CA LEU A 82 1.68 -47.89 -6.28
C LEU A 82 1.53 -48.55 -4.90
N GLU A 83 2.35 -49.54 -4.56
CA GLU A 83 2.33 -50.21 -3.25
C GLU A 83 2.88 -49.30 -2.13
N GLU A 84 3.99 -48.60 -2.39
CA GLU A 84 4.65 -47.73 -1.42
C GLU A 84 3.91 -46.40 -1.19
N ALA A 85 3.18 -45.91 -2.19
CA ALA A 85 2.48 -44.64 -2.08
C ALA A 85 1.30 -44.73 -1.10
N LYS A 86 1.42 -44.02 0.02
CA LYS A 86 0.35 -43.89 1.04
C LYS A 86 -0.50 -42.64 0.84
N ASN A 87 0.12 -41.54 0.43
CA ASN A 87 -0.52 -40.23 0.29
C ASN A 87 -0.40 -39.71 -1.14
N CYS A 88 -1.41 -38.95 -1.57
CA CYS A 88 -1.46 -38.31 -2.87
C CYS A 88 -0.40 -37.21 -2.91
N TYR A 89 0.47 -37.23 -3.92
CA TYR A 89 1.56 -36.25 -4.01
C TYR A 89 1.05 -34.81 -4.29
N ILE A 90 -0.21 -34.66 -4.73
CA ILE A 90 -0.83 -33.37 -5.08
C ILE A 90 -1.54 -32.74 -3.87
N CYS A 91 -2.42 -33.50 -3.21
CA CYS A 91 -3.25 -32.98 -2.13
C CYS A 91 -2.79 -33.41 -0.74
N GLU A 92 -1.77 -34.27 -0.66
CA GLU A 92 -1.13 -34.78 0.57
C GLU A 92 -2.05 -35.65 1.44
N LYS A 93 -3.29 -35.94 1.00
CA LYS A 93 -4.25 -36.81 1.70
C LYS A 93 -4.01 -38.29 1.40
N PRO A 94 -4.47 -39.22 2.26
CA PRO A 94 -4.36 -40.67 2.03
C PRO A 94 -4.98 -41.09 0.69
N LEU A 95 -4.27 -41.93 -0.08
CA LEU A 95 -4.72 -42.45 -1.37
C LEU A 95 -5.78 -43.54 -1.24
N LEU A 96 -5.70 -44.34 -0.18
CA LEU A 96 -6.52 -45.55 -0.01
C LEU A 96 -6.47 -46.41 -1.28
N GLU A 97 -7.61 -46.71 -1.90
CA GLU A 97 -7.72 -47.49 -3.13
C GLU A 97 -7.60 -46.66 -4.42
N ASP A 98 -7.74 -45.32 -4.35
CA ASP A 98 -7.69 -44.42 -5.51
C ASP A 98 -6.25 -44.01 -5.81
N LYS A 99 -5.55 -44.86 -6.58
CA LYS A 99 -4.15 -44.69 -6.96
C LYS A 99 -3.99 -44.62 -8.47
N VAL A 100 -3.74 -43.42 -9.00
CA VAL A 100 -3.37 -43.21 -10.41
C VAL A 100 -1.97 -42.61 -10.52
N LEU A 101 -1.28 -42.91 -11.63
CA LEU A 101 0.02 -42.31 -11.93
C LEU A 101 -0.18 -40.97 -12.66
N ASP A 102 0.47 -39.93 -12.15
CA ASP A 102 0.68 -38.69 -12.91
C ASP A 102 2.09 -38.69 -13.54
N HIS A 103 2.20 -38.11 -14.73
CA HIS A 103 3.44 -38.08 -15.50
C HIS A 103 3.63 -36.78 -16.29
N ASP A 104 4.88 -36.50 -16.62
CA ASP A 104 5.26 -35.40 -17.49
C ASP A 104 5.25 -35.81 -18.96
N HIS A 105 4.35 -35.18 -19.70
CA HIS A 105 4.21 -35.34 -21.13
C HIS A 105 5.35 -34.72 -21.97
N PHE A 106 6.30 -33.97 -21.39
CA PHE A 106 7.36 -33.31 -22.16
C PHE A 106 8.73 -34.00 -22.05
N LYS A 107 9.31 -34.13 -20.85
CA LYS A 107 10.58 -34.83 -20.60
C LYS A 107 10.55 -35.53 -19.23
N PRO A 108 11.46 -36.49 -18.96
CA PRO A 108 11.79 -36.94 -17.60
C PRO A 108 12.11 -35.74 -16.70
N SER A 109 11.15 -35.25 -15.94
CA SER A 109 11.33 -34.17 -14.97
C SER A 109 11.14 -34.75 -13.58
N PHE A 110 12.00 -34.33 -12.64
CA PHE A 110 12.25 -34.84 -11.29
C PHE A 110 13.37 -35.88 -11.10
N SER A 111 14.16 -35.63 -10.07
CA SER A 111 15.44 -36.26 -9.72
C SER A 111 15.37 -37.75 -9.43
N TYR A 112 14.19 -38.29 -9.10
CA TYR A 112 14.00 -39.73 -8.91
C TYR A 112 13.93 -40.51 -10.24
N ALA A 113 13.59 -39.82 -11.34
CA ALA A 113 13.30 -40.45 -12.64
C ALA A 113 14.45 -40.32 -13.65
N LYS A 114 15.52 -39.58 -13.31
CA LYS A 114 16.65 -39.32 -14.21
C LYS A 114 17.60 -40.50 -14.40
N GLN A 115 17.68 -41.43 -13.44
CA GLN A 115 18.60 -42.58 -13.55
C GLN A 115 18.10 -43.62 -14.57
N GLU A 116 16.77 -43.75 -14.74
CA GLU A 116 16.13 -44.76 -15.62
C GLU A 116 15.35 -44.14 -16.81
N GLY A 117 15.30 -42.81 -16.91
CA GLY A 117 14.59 -42.10 -17.98
C GLY A 117 13.06 -42.13 -17.88
N TYR A 118 12.51 -42.37 -16.69
CA TYR A 118 11.06 -42.35 -16.44
C TYR A 118 10.49 -40.92 -16.46
N ASN A 119 9.19 -40.77 -16.69
CA ASN A 119 8.53 -39.46 -16.66
C ASN A 119 7.42 -39.35 -15.62
N ILE A 120 7.48 -40.14 -14.54
CA ILE A 120 6.47 -40.12 -13.47
C ILE A 120 6.70 -38.96 -12.50
N ARG A 121 5.64 -38.21 -12.19
CA ARG A 121 5.66 -37.17 -11.14
C ARG A 121 5.32 -37.75 -9.76
N GLY A 122 4.36 -38.68 -9.70
CA GLY A 122 3.96 -39.35 -8.47
C GLY A 122 2.62 -40.07 -8.58
N VAL A 123 2.15 -40.62 -7.45
CA VAL A 123 0.83 -41.26 -7.33
C VAL A 123 -0.17 -40.26 -6.75
N SER A 124 -1.31 -40.10 -7.39
CA SER A 124 -2.37 -39.17 -7.00
C SER A 124 -3.74 -39.83 -6.99
N HIS A 125 -4.71 -39.15 -6.37
CA HIS A 125 -6.13 -39.46 -6.57
C HIS A 125 -6.50 -39.18 -8.03
N SER A 126 -7.41 -39.98 -8.59
CA SER A 126 -7.95 -39.79 -9.93
C SER A 126 -8.44 -38.35 -10.14
N GLN A 127 -9.25 -37.84 -9.19
CA GLN A 127 -9.77 -36.47 -9.25
C GLN A 127 -8.68 -35.40 -9.14
N CYS A 128 -7.66 -35.60 -8.29
CA CYS A 128 -6.54 -34.67 -8.18
C CYS A 128 -5.74 -34.62 -9.49
N ASN A 129 -5.52 -35.77 -10.12
CA ASN A 129 -4.84 -35.85 -11.42
C ASN A 129 -5.60 -35.07 -12.49
N PHE A 130 -6.92 -35.27 -12.60
CA PHE A 130 -7.74 -34.52 -13.56
C PHE A 130 -7.74 -33.00 -13.34
N GLN A 131 -7.65 -32.57 -12.08
CA GLN A 131 -7.59 -31.14 -11.74
C GLN A 131 -6.20 -30.52 -11.94
N TYR A 132 -5.15 -31.35 -11.97
CA TYR A 132 -3.76 -30.92 -12.14
C TYR A 132 -3.48 -30.57 -13.59
N THR A 133 -3.92 -29.36 -13.98
CA THR A 133 -3.88 -28.90 -15.36
C THR A 133 -2.81 -27.82 -15.58
N ARG A 134 -2.25 -27.79 -16.79
CA ARG A 134 -1.34 -26.72 -17.23
C ARG A 134 -2.07 -25.38 -17.25
N PRO A 135 -1.40 -24.25 -16.91
CA PRO A 135 -2.02 -22.94 -16.95
C PRO A 135 -2.44 -22.60 -18.37
N LYS A 136 -3.67 -22.16 -18.58
CA LYS A 136 -4.14 -21.69 -19.91
C LYS A 136 -3.66 -20.26 -20.24
N PHE A 137 -2.56 -19.84 -19.63
CA PHE A 137 -2.01 -18.51 -19.79
C PHE A 137 -0.49 -18.47 -19.63
N VAL A 138 0.14 -17.46 -20.25
CA VAL A 138 1.56 -17.14 -20.08
C VAL A 138 1.66 -15.79 -19.37
N PRO A 139 2.26 -15.73 -18.16
CA PRO A 139 2.45 -14.48 -17.43
C PRO A 139 3.62 -13.67 -17.99
N ILE A 140 3.39 -12.38 -18.21
CA ILE A 140 4.40 -11.42 -18.70
C ILE A 140 4.64 -10.40 -17.59
N PHE A 141 5.84 -10.40 -17.02
CA PHE A 141 6.19 -9.51 -15.91
C PHE A 141 6.80 -8.20 -16.41
N ILE A 142 6.19 -7.08 -16.04
CA ILE A 142 6.72 -5.73 -16.27
C ILE A 142 6.69 -5.00 -14.93
N HIS A 143 7.77 -4.32 -14.58
CA HIS A 143 7.86 -3.63 -13.29
C HIS A 143 7.20 -2.26 -13.35
N ASN A 144 6.19 -2.04 -12.51
CA ASN A 144 5.38 -0.80 -12.49
C ASN A 144 4.62 -0.57 -13.80
N LEU A 145 4.04 -1.66 -14.34
CA LEU A 145 3.30 -1.70 -15.60
C LEU A 145 2.18 -0.65 -15.68
N GLY A 146 1.27 -0.66 -14.69
CA GLY A 146 -0.03 0.03 -14.78
C GLY A 146 0.06 1.53 -15.04
N PRO A 147 0.93 2.28 -14.32
CA PRO A 147 1.06 3.73 -14.52
C PRO A 147 1.83 4.18 -15.76
N TYR A 148 2.51 3.28 -16.49
CA TYR A 148 3.43 3.67 -17.56
C TYR A 148 3.35 2.73 -18.78
N ASP A 149 4.03 1.59 -18.75
CA ASP A 149 4.19 0.72 -19.93
C ASP A 149 2.87 0.11 -20.45
N ALA A 150 1.85 0.01 -19.60
CA ALA A 150 0.52 -0.46 -20.00
C ALA A 150 -0.12 0.42 -21.10
N HIS A 151 0.16 1.72 -21.10
CA HIS A 151 -0.48 2.69 -21.99
C HIS A 151 -0.14 2.47 -23.47
N PRO A 152 1.13 2.41 -23.89
CA PRO A 152 1.45 2.12 -25.28
C PRO A 152 1.04 0.69 -25.68
N LEU A 153 1.18 -0.30 -24.78
CA LEU A 153 0.85 -1.69 -25.09
C LEU A 153 -0.65 -1.90 -25.35
N ILE A 154 -1.53 -1.24 -24.59
CA ILE A 154 -2.97 -1.45 -24.78
C ILE A 154 -3.49 -0.86 -26.11
N LEU A 155 -2.87 0.21 -26.61
CA LEU A 155 -3.19 0.77 -27.93
C LEU A 155 -2.90 -0.26 -29.04
N GLU A 156 -1.72 -0.87 -29.03
CA GLU A 156 -1.34 -1.93 -29.97
C GLU A 156 -2.20 -3.19 -29.83
N LEU A 157 -2.62 -3.51 -28.59
CA LEU A 157 -3.54 -4.61 -28.35
C LEU A 157 -4.95 -4.31 -28.89
N GLY A 158 -5.35 -3.04 -28.99
CA GLY A 158 -6.59 -2.64 -29.65
C GLY A 158 -6.63 -3.08 -31.10
N ASP A 159 -5.54 -2.88 -31.83
CA ASP A 159 -5.44 -3.17 -33.27
C ASP A 159 -5.39 -4.67 -33.62
N SER A 160 -5.31 -5.55 -32.62
CA SER A 160 -5.25 -7.00 -32.84
C SER A 160 -6.60 -7.70 -32.61
N PRO A 161 -6.90 -8.78 -33.35
CA PRO A 161 -8.11 -9.58 -33.13
C PRO A 161 -8.06 -10.29 -31.76
N GLY A 162 -9.22 -10.72 -31.28
CA GLY A 162 -9.36 -11.45 -30.01
C GLY A 162 -9.83 -10.58 -28.85
N LEU A 163 -10.41 -11.25 -27.84
CA LEU A 163 -11.01 -10.58 -26.69
C LEU A 163 -9.93 -9.98 -25.79
N LEU A 164 -9.98 -8.65 -25.62
CA LEU A 164 -9.17 -7.90 -24.66
C LEU A 164 -9.92 -7.79 -23.33
N LYS A 165 -9.33 -8.34 -22.27
CA LYS A 165 -9.89 -8.29 -20.92
C LYS A 165 -8.96 -7.51 -20.00
N VAL A 166 -9.53 -6.62 -19.20
CA VAL A 166 -8.77 -5.82 -18.23
C VAL A 166 -9.35 -6.00 -16.83
N ILE A 167 -8.51 -5.75 -15.81
CA ILE A 167 -8.96 -5.59 -14.42
C ILE A 167 -8.73 -4.13 -14.03
N PRO A 168 -9.74 -3.25 -14.12
CA PRO A 168 -9.55 -1.81 -14.00
C PRO A 168 -9.40 -1.32 -12.56
N THR A 169 -8.51 -0.34 -12.38
CA THR A 169 -8.48 0.54 -11.20
C THR A 169 -9.05 1.92 -11.53
N SER A 170 -8.74 2.42 -12.73
CA SER A 170 -9.38 3.57 -13.37
C SER A 170 -9.77 3.21 -14.80
N GLU A 171 -10.23 4.18 -15.59
CA GLU A 171 -10.49 4.00 -17.03
C GLU A 171 -9.22 3.73 -17.83
N GLU A 172 -8.06 4.22 -17.39
CA GLU A 172 -6.78 4.07 -18.13
C GLU A 172 -5.72 3.25 -17.38
N ASN A 173 -5.95 2.86 -16.12
CA ASN A 173 -4.99 2.10 -15.33
C ASN A 173 -5.59 0.76 -14.87
N TYR A 174 -4.87 -0.33 -15.14
CA TYR A 174 -5.32 -1.70 -14.94
C TYR A 174 -4.38 -2.46 -14.01
N ILE A 175 -4.94 -3.34 -13.16
CA ILE A 175 -4.17 -4.32 -12.38
C ILE A 175 -3.49 -5.33 -13.31
N SER A 176 -4.19 -5.73 -14.36
CA SER A 176 -3.70 -6.68 -15.37
C SER A 176 -4.45 -6.48 -16.67
N ILE A 177 -3.75 -6.72 -17.78
CA ILE A 177 -4.28 -6.76 -19.13
C ILE A 177 -4.10 -8.20 -19.62
N MET A 178 -5.15 -8.76 -20.20
CA MET A 178 -5.21 -10.14 -20.66
C MET A 178 -5.76 -10.17 -22.08
N LYS A 179 -5.11 -10.91 -22.96
CA LYS A 179 -5.61 -11.09 -24.32
C LYS A 179 -5.46 -12.53 -24.76
N GLN A 180 -6.52 -13.07 -25.34
CA GLN A 180 -6.52 -14.42 -25.88
C GLN A 180 -5.85 -14.42 -27.25
N HIS A 181 -4.96 -15.39 -27.48
CA HIS A 181 -4.29 -15.65 -28.75
C HIS A 181 -4.15 -17.16 -28.87
N GLY A 182 -4.84 -17.77 -29.84
CA GLY A 182 -4.98 -19.22 -29.92
C GLY A 182 -5.77 -19.84 -28.76
N LYS A 183 -5.26 -20.94 -28.22
CA LYS A 183 -5.76 -21.68 -27.06
C LYS A 183 -5.28 -21.07 -25.73
N LEU A 184 -4.25 -20.23 -25.74
CA LEU A 184 -3.67 -19.60 -24.57
C LEU A 184 -4.06 -18.12 -24.46
N GLN A 185 -3.75 -17.55 -23.29
CA GLN A 185 -3.90 -16.14 -22.99
C GLN A 185 -2.56 -15.60 -22.51
N PHE A 186 -2.07 -14.50 -23.06
CA PHE A 186 -1.00 -13.78 -22.37
C PHE A 186 -1.60 -12.82 -21.35
N ARG A 187 -0.94 -12.74 -20.19
CA ARG A 187 -1.40 -12.01 -19.03
C ARG A 187 -0.28 -11.11 -18.54
N PHE A 188 -0.46 -9.80 -18.71
CA PHE A 188 0.48 -8.83 -18.16
C PHE A 188 0.31 -8.74 -16.64
N VAL A 189 1.42 -8.88 -15.93
CA VAL A 189 1.51 -8.86 -14.48
C VAL A 189 2.50 -7.77 -14.06
N ASP A 190 2.06 -6.92 -13.15
CA ASP A 190 2.89 -5.88 -12.59
C ASP A 190 3.74 -6.43 -11.43
N SER A 191 5.05 -6.60 -11.65
CA SER A 191 5.93 -7.14 -10.61
C SER A 191 6.06 -6.21 -9.39
N TYR A 192 5.79 -4.90 -9.55
CA TYR A 192 5.77 -3.96 -8.43
C TYR A 192 4.63 -4.26 -7.43
N ARG A 193 3.55 -4.91 -7.88
CA ARG A 193 2.46 -5.37 -7.00
C ARG A 193 2.83 -6.59 -6.17
N PHE A 194 3.97 -7.23 -6.46
CA PHE A 194 4.60 -8.24 -5.62
C PHE A 194 5.71 -7.64 -4.77
N LEU A 195 6.52 -6.78 -5.38
CA LEU A 195 7.72 -6.19 -4.79
C LEU A 195 7.60 -4.65 -4.82
N PRO A 196 6.99 -4.03 -3.80
CA PRO A 196 6.64 -2.60 -3.81
C PRO A 196 7.86 -1.70 -3.51
N ALA A 197 8.93 -1.84 -4.29
CA ALA A 197 10.15 -1.05 -4.23
C ALA A 197 10.69 -0.81 -5.64
N PRO A 198 11.38 0.31 -5.88
CA PRO A 198 12.03 0.55 -7.17
C PRO A 198 13.07 -0.53 -7.49
N LEU A 199 13.23 -0.87 -8.77
CA LEU A 199 14.12 -1.94 -9.22
C LEU A 199 15.57 -1.78 -8.73
N ASN A 200 16.12 -0.56 -8.68
CA ASN A 200 17.48 -0.33 -8.16
C ASN A 200 17.66 -0.81 -6.71
N LYS A 201 16.66 -0.60 -5.85
CA LYS A 201 16.65 -1.08 -4.47
C LYS A 201 16.53 -2.60 -4.41
N LEU A 202 15.76 -3.21 -5.30
CA LEU A 202 15.63 -4.67 -5.37
C LEU A 202 16.96 -5.32 -5.78
N ILE A 203 17.64 -4.74 -6.77
CA ILE A 203 18.95 -5.18 -7.26
C ILE A 203 20.01 -5.09 -6.15
N SER A 204 20.07 -3.96 -5.43
CA SER A 204 21.07 -3.77 -4.36
C SER A 204 20.93 -4.76 -3.19
N LEU A 205 19.80 -5.45 -3.10
CA LEU A 205 19.49 -6.42 -2.05
C LEU A 205 19.68 -7.86 -2.53
N LEU A 206 19.95 -8.04 -3.83
CA LEU A 206 20.20 -9.34 -4.43
C LEU A 206 21.69 -9.68 -4.27
N PRO A 207 22.03 -10.86 -3.74
CA PRO A 207 23.43 -11.24 -3.60
C PRO A 207 24.01 -11.67 -4.95
N PRO A 208 25.34 -11.56 -5.17
CA PRO A 208 25.97 -11.75 -6.49
C PRO A 208 25.68 -13.11 -7.15
N GLU A 209 25.47 -14.16 -6.37
CA GLU A 209 25.13 -15.51 -6.84
C GLU A 209 23.75 -15.62 -7.49
N LYS A 210 22.82 -14.71 -7.16
CA LYS A 210 21.45 -14.72 -7.70
C LYS A 210 21.31 -13.96 -9.03
N PHE A 211 22.37 -13.33 -9.55
CA PHE A 211 22.41 -12.69 -10.88
C PHE A 211 22.64 -13.71 -12.03
N TYR A 212 21.90 -14.81 -12.03
CA TYR A 212 22.12 -15.93 -12.95
C TYR A 212 21.90 -15.53 -14.42
N HIS A 213 20.76 -14.90 -14.71
CA HIS A 213 20.40 -14.49 -16.06
C HIS A 213 21.25 -13.32 -16.55
N THR A 214 21.58 -12.36 -15.67
CA THR A 214 22.45 -11.24 -16.02
C THR A 214 23.86 -11.72 -16.39
N LYS A 215 24.50 -12.56 -15.55
CA LYS A 215 25.84 -13.14 -15.83
C LYS A 215 25.90 -13.90 -17.14
N ARG A 216 24.81 -14.60 -17.48
CA ARG A 216 24.76 -15.45 -18.66
C ARG A 216 24.77 -14.67 -19.98
N HIS A 217 24.18 -13.48 -20.00
CA HIS A 217 23.90 -12.74 -21.24
C HIS A 217 24.78 -11.52 -21.44
N PHE A 218 25.72 -11.27 -20.52
CA PHE A 218 26.72 -10.21 -20.62
C PHE A 218 28.14 -10.77 -20.51
N PRO A 219 29.15 -10.07 -21.07
CA PRO A 219 30.54 -10.44 -20.87
C PRO A 219 30.90 -10.50 -19.39
N GLN A 220 31.73 -11.47 -19.01
CA GLN A 220 32.04 -11.72 -17.61
C GLN A 220 32.94 -10.63 -17.00
N ASP A 221 33.78 -10.00 -17.82
CA ASP A 221 34.64 -8.92 -17.38
C ASP A 221 33.81 -7.73 -16.88
N VAL A 222 32.68 -7.39 -17.51
CA VAL A 222 31.86 -6.21 -17.14
C VAL A 222 30.90 -6.46 -15.99
N PHE A 223 30.87 -7.66 -15.40
CA PHE A 223 29.85 -8.04 -14.42
C PHE A 223 29.84 -7.16 -13.17
N ASP A 224 30.99 -6.62 -12.76
CA ASP A 224 31.13 -5.67 -11.67
C ASP A 224 30.26 -4.41 -11.86
N LEU A 225 30.07 -3.98 -13.11
CA LEU A 225 29.22 -2.85 -13.47
C LEU A 225 27.72 -3.21 -13.45
N LEU A 226 27.36 -4.49 -13.57
CA LEU A 226 25.98 -4.95 -13.77
C LEU A 226 25.26 -5.30 -12.46
N MET A 227 25.93 -5.22 -11.31
CA MET A 227 25.34 -5.44 -9.98
C MET A 227 24.57 -4.22 -9.44
N ARG A 228 24.37 -3.19 -10.27
CA ARG A 228 23.51 -2.03 -9.97
C ARG A 228 22.67 -1.69 -11.19
N LYS A 229 21.59 -0.93 -10.97
CA LYS A 229 20.78 -0.40 -12.07
C LYS A 229 21.63 0.55 -12.92
N GLY A 230 21.51 0.43 -14.23
CA GLY A 230 22.16 1.34 -15.17
C GLY A 230 21.67 2.78 -15.04
N VAL A 231 22.44 3.72 -15.60
CA VAL A 231 22.13 5.15 -15.63
C VAL A 231 21.79 5.56 -17.06
N TYR A 232 20.77 6.40 -17.24
CA TYR A 232 20.26 6.74 -18.57
C TYR A 232 19.78 8.20 -18.64
N PRO A 233 20.17 8.97 -19.69
CA PRO A 233 19.82 10.39 -19.82
C PRO A 233 18.45 10.54 -20.49
N TYR A 234 17.36 10.28 -19.74
CA TYR A 234 16.00 10.26 -20.29
C TYR A 234 15.59 11.54 -21.01
N ASP A 235 15.88 12.71 -20.42
CA ASP A 235 15.54 14.03 -20.97
C ASP A 235 16.36 14.40 -22.21
N TYR A 236 17.52 13.76 -22.44
CA TYR A 236 18.36 13.98 -23.61
C TYR A 236 17.78 13.33 -24.88
N PHE A 237 17.07 12.22 -24.74
CA PHE A 237 16.44 11.54 -25.87
C PHE A 237 15.11 12.20 -26.24
N ASP A 238 15.19 13.32 -26.94
CA ASP A 238 14.07 14.14 -27.43
C ASP A 238 13.85 14.05 -28.96
N GLY A 239 14.73 13.34 -29.67
CA GLY A 239 14.69 13.11 -31.11
C GLY A 239 15.28 11.75 -31.51
N TRP A 240 15.04 11.33 -32.76
CA TRP A 240 15.56 10.05 -33.30
C TRP A 240 17.02 10.12 -33.73
N ASP A 241 17.46 11.30 -34.17
CA ASP A 241 18.85 11.65 -34.49
C ASP A 241 19.80 11.35 -33.31
N LYS A 242 19.30 11.51 -32.08
CA LYS A 242 20.06 11.19 -30.85
C LYS A 242 20.59 9.77 -30.80
N TYR A 243 19.88 8.80 -31.38
CA TYR A 243 20.31 7.41 -31.36
C TYR A 243 21.51 7.13 -32.28
N GLU A 244 21.76 7.99 -33.25
CA GLU A 244 22.88 7.88 -34.21
C GLU A 244 24.17 8.52 -33.70
N GLU A 245 24.09 9.33 -32.64
CA GLU A 245 25.25 9.97 -32.04
C GLU A 245 26.26 8.94 -31.52
N THR A 246 27.54 9.21 -31.78
CA THR A 246 28.67 8.29 -31.54
C THR A 246 29.44 8.59 -30.27
N GLN A 247 28.93 9.48 -29.43
CA GLN A 247 29.54 9.89 -28.16
C GLN A 247 28.50 9.87 -27.05
N LEU A 248 28.95 9.63 -25.82
CA LEU A 248 28.10 9.75 -24.64
C LEU A 248 27.80 11.24 -24.37
N PRO A 249 26.55 11.61 -24.00
CA PRO A 249 26.20 12.99 -23.67
C PRO A 249 27.03 13.52 -22.51
N SER A 250 27.20 14.84 -22.43
CA SER A 250 27.89 15.49 -21.31
C SER A 250 27.16 15.25 -19.99
N LYS A 251 27.84 15.46 -18.87
CA LYS A 251 27.28 15.24 -17.52
C LYS A 251 26.00 16.06 -17.29
N GLU A 252 25.98 17.29 -17.78
CA GLU A 252 24.85 18.22 -17.65
C GLU A 252 23.61 17.74 -18.42
N GLN A 253 23.82 16.99 -19.50
CA GLN A 253 22.74 16.46 -20.34
C GLN A 253 22.06 15.22 -19.72
N PHE A 254 22.57 14.69 -18.62
CA PHE A 254 21.90 13.66 -17.80
C PHE A 254 20.90 14.24 -16.78
N TYR A 255 20.65 15.55 -16.80
CA TYR A 255 19.70 16.20 -15.89
C TYR A 255 18.31 15.54 -15.94
N ASN A 256 17.77 15.20 -14.77
CA ASN A 256 16.45 14.62 -14.62
C ASN A 256 15.42 15.70 -14.33
N SER A 257 14.66 16.09 -15.35
CA SER A 257 13.69 17.18 -15.23
C SER A 257 12.49 16.81 -14.36
N LEU A 258 12.16 15.51 -14.23
CA LEU A 258 11.03 14.99 -13.46
C LEU A 258 11.24 15.12 -11.94
N ASN A 259 12.49 15.00 -11.48
CA ASN A 259 12.88 15.15 -10.08
C ASN A 259 13.65 16.45 -9.80
N GLY A 260 14.13 17.14 -10.83
CA GLY A 260 14.89 18.37 -10.72
C GLY A 260 16.30 18.13 -10.18
N GLU A 261 16.98 17.10 -10.68
CA GLU A 261 18.27 16.64 -10.14
C GLU A 261 19.30 16.43 -11.25
N ASP A 262 20.52 16.89 -11.01
CA ASP A 262 21.69 16.51 -11.79
C ASP A 262 22.13 15.07 -11.47
N ILE A 263 22.84 14.45 -12.41
CA ILE A 263 23.52 13.17 -12.18
C ILE A 263 24.70 13.36 -11.22
N SER A 264 24.94 12.36 -10.36
CA SER A 264 26.15 12.37 -9.52
C SER A 264 27.41 12.13 -10.36
N SER A 265 28.57 12.55 -9.84
CA SER A 265 29.85 12.29 -10.52
C SER A 265 30.14 10.79 -10.63
N GLU A 266 29.76 10.02 -9.62
CA GLU A 266 29.91 8.56 -9.58
C GLU A 266 29.04 7.87 -10.63
N ASP A 267 27.78 8.31 -10.78
CA ASP A 267 26.84 7.74 -11.73
C ASP A 267 27.21 8.08 -13.18
N TYR A 268 27.73 9.29 -13.41
CA TYR A 268 28.24 9.66 -14.72
C TYR A 268 29.51 8.89 -15.08
N LYS A 269 30.46 8.76 -14.15
CA LYS A 269 31.64 7.90 -14.35
C LYS A 269 31.24 6.47 -14.67
N HIS A 270 30.26 5.93 -13.95
CA HIS A 270 29.72 4.60 -14.22
C HIS A 270 29.13 4.49 -15.64
N ALA A 271 28.40 5.50 -16.12
CA ALA A 271 27.90 5.52 -17.50
C ALA A 271 29.04 5.53 -18.53
N CYS A 272 30.12 6.29 -18.29
CA CYS A 272 31.32 6.28 -19.12
C CYS A 272 32.00 4.90 -19.13
N ASP A 273 32.14 4.26 -17.96
CA ASP A 273 32.75 2.93 -17.85
C ASP A 273 31.92 1.88 -18.60
N VAL A 274 30.59 1.93 -18.47
CA VAL A 274 29.66 1.06 -19.23
C VAL A 274 29.80 1.29 -20.73
N TRP A 275 29.80 2.55 -21.18
CA TRP A 275 29.96 2.92 -22.59
C TRP A 275 31.25 2.33 -23.18
N ASN A 276 32.37 2.55 -22.49
CA ASN A 276 33.70 2.13 -22.94
C ASN A 276 33.87 0.61 -22.91
N ARG A 277 33.49 -0.06 -21.82
CA ARG A 277 33.73 -1.50 -21.64
C ARG A 277 32.80 -2.38 -22.47
N LEU A 278 31.56 -1.93 -22.69
CA LEU A 278 30.64 -2.58 -23.64
C LEU A 278 30.92 -2.19 -25.11
N LYS A 279 31.92 -1.32 -25.35
CA LYS A 279 32.35 -0.86 -26.68
C LYS A 279 31.17 -0.33 -27.49
N CYS A 280 30.33 0.50 -26.87
CA CYS A 280 29.19 1.14 -27.52
C CYS A 280 29.68 2.02 -28.66
N LYS A 281 29.10 1.87 -29.87
CA LYS A 281 29.44 2.71 -31.03
C LYS A 281 28.49 3.89 -31.15
N THR A 282 27.23 3.70 -30.77
CA THR A 282 26.19 4.73 -30.83
C THR A 282 25.33 4.73 -29.56
N LEU A 283 24.55 5.80 -29.38
CA LEU A 283 23.56 5.85 -28.31
C LEU A 283 22.41 4.83 -28.48
N ALA A 284 22.18 4.31 -29.70
CA ALA A 284 21.32 3.16 -29.93
C ALA A 284 21.87 1.91 -29.21
N ASP A 285 23.17 1.62 -29.33
CA ASP A 285 23.81 0.49 -28.65
C ASP A 285 23.67 0.63 -27.13
N PHE A 286 24.00 1.81 -26.60
CA PHE A 286 23.88 2.11 -25.18
C PHE A 286 22.44 1.92 -24.67
N THR A 287 21.44 2.33 -25.45
CA THR A 287 20.03 2.14 -25.14
C THR A 287 19.63 0.67 -25.12
N LEU A 288 20.07 -0.13 -26.10
CA LEU A 288 19.78 -1.56 -26.16
C LEU A 288 20.41 -2.30 -24.96
N TYR A 289 21.63 -1.93 -24.57
CA TYR A 289 22.26 -2.45 -23.35
C TYR A 289 21.48 -2.09 -22.09
N TYR A 290 21.03 -0.83 -21.97
CA TYR A 290 20.24 -0.36 -20.84
C TYR A 290 18.97 -1.18 -20.65
N VAL A 291 18.14 -1.31 -21.70
CA VAL A 291 16.87 -2.06 -21.62
C VAL A 291 17.09 -3.55 -21.41
N LYS A 292 18.17 -4.11 -21.97
CA LYS A 292 18.56 -5.51 -21.75
C LYS A 292 18.94 -5.77 -20.30
N LEU A 293 19.77 -4.90 -19.72
CA LEU A 293 20.21 -5.00 -18.32
C LEU A 293 19.01 -4.94 -17.38
N ASP A 294 18.14 -3.94 -17.54
CA ASP A 294 16.93 -3.77 -16.72
C ASP A 294 16.03 -5.00 -16.76
N THR A 295 15.85 -5.61 -17.95
CA THR A 295 15.00 -6.80 -18.13
C THR A 295 15.60 -8.04 -17.45
N LEU A 296 16.91 -8.25 -17.60
CA LEU A 296 17.59 -9.40 -16.99
C LEU A 296 17.72 -9.27 -15.48
N GLN A 297 17.96 -8.07 -14.96
CA GLN A 297 17.95 -7.80 -13.53
C GLN A 297 16.57 -8.02 -12.92
N LEU A 298 15.49 -7.57 -13.61
CA LEU A 298 14.13 -7.87 -13.16
C LEU A 298 13.87 -9.39 -13.15
N CYS A 299 14.36 -10.11 -14.16
CA CYS A 299 14.26 -11.56 -14.22
C CYS A 299 14.94 -12.22 -13.01
N ASP A 300 16.19 -11.85 -12.70
CA ASP A 300 16.95 -12.37 -11.56
C ASP A 300 16.24 -12.10 -10.23
N VAL A 301 15.77 -10.85 -10.03
CA VAL A 301 15.00 -10.46 -8.83
C VAL A 301 13.72 -11.29 -8.69
N PHE A 302 12.96 -11.45 -9.77
CA PHE A 302 11.67 -12.14 -9.71
C PHE A 302 11.83 -13.66 -9.58
N GLN A 303 12.84 -14.28 -10.23
CA GLN A 303 13.15 -15.70 -10.03
C GLN A 303 13.60 -16.00 -8.60
N SER A 304 14.46 -15.15 -8.02
CA SER A 304 14.85 -15.25 -6.61
C SER A 304 13.62 -15.14 -5.67
N THR A 305 12.69 -14.23 -5.99
CA THR A 305 11.42 -14.11 -5.24
C THR A 305 10.55 -15.36 -5.38
N ARG A 306 10.42 -15.93 -6.60
CA ARG A 306 9.67 -17.17 -6.85
C ARG A 306 10.25 -18.34 -6.05
N GLU A 307 11.56 -18.47 -6.00
CA GLU A 307 12.27 -19.50 -5.22
C GLU A 307 11.97 -19.38 -3.73
N ILE A 308 12.08 -18.17 -3.16
CA ILE A 308 11.73 -17.91 -1.75
C ILE A 308 10.27 -18.28 -1.47
N PHE A 309 9.36 -17.87 -2.36
CA PHE A 309 7.93 -18.08 -2.20
C PHE A 309 7.56 -19.57 -2.26
N HIS A 310 8.12 -20.28 -3.23
CA HIS A 310 7.91 -21.71 -3.38
C HIS A 310 8.49 -22.49 -2.20
N THR A 311 9.72 -22.17 -1.78
CA THR A 311 10.39 -22.84 -0.64
C THR A 311 9.64 -22.59 0.67
N THR A 312 9.11 -21.39 0.86
CA THR A 312 8.45 -21.01 2.12
C THR A 312 6.98 -21.47 2.21
N TYR A 313 6.25 -21.39 1.09
CA TYR A 313 4.79 -21.55 1.09
C TYR A 313 4.26 -22.64 0.16
N GLY A 314 5.11 -23.23 -0.69
CA GLY A 314 4.72 -24.28 -1.64
C GLY A 314 3.98 -23.78 -2.89
N LEU A 315 3.70 -22.49 -3.00
CA LEU A 315 2.95 -21.91 -4.13
C LEU A 315 3.84 -21.00 -4.99
N ASP A 316 3.57 -20.98 -6.30
CA ASP A 316 4.26 -20.09 -7.24
C ASP A 316 3.48 -18.78 -7.42
N PRO A 317 4.08 -17.59 -7.12
CA PRO A 317 3.40 -16.31 -7.30
C PRO A 317 3.01 -16.01 -8.74
N ALA A 318 3.57 -16.69 -9.75
CA ALA A 318 3.23 -16.47 -11.14
C ALA A 318 1.78 -16.85 -11.51
N TRP A 319 1.10 -17.60 -10.64
CA TRP A 319 -0.34 -17.88 -10.75
C TRP A 319 -1.23 -16.72 -10.30
N CYS A 320 -0.66 -15.79 -9.54
CA CYS A 320 -1.35 -14.64 -8.98
C CYS A 320 -1.10 -13.36 -9.78
N LEU A 321 -1.97 -12.36 -9.59
CA LEU A 321 -1.79 -11.03 -10.17
C LEU A 321 -1.15 -10.03 -9.19
N THR A 322 -1.22 -10.30 -7.89
CA THR A 322 -0.79 -9.39 -6.83
C THR A 322 -0.34 -10.14 -5.58
N LEU A 323 0.53 -9.53 -4.76
CA LEU A 323 0.91 -10.10 -3.47
C LEU A 323 -0.29 -10.38 -2.56
N PRO A 324 -1.30 -9.51 -2.42
CA PRO A 324 -2.46 -9.82 -1.57
C PRO A 324 -3.28 -11.03 -2.01
N ALA A 325 -3.39 -11.29 -3.32
CA ALA A 325 -4.04 -12.50 -3.80
C ALA A 325 -3.21 -13.75 -3.42
N TYR A 326 -1.90 -13.67 -3.60
CA TYR A 326 -0.96 -14.72 -3.21
C TYR A 326 -0.96 -14.98 -1.69
N SER A 327 -0.98 -13.93 -0.87
CA SER A 327 -1.02 -14.03 0.60
C SER A 327 -2.28 -14.73 1.11
N LEU A 328 -3.45 -14.43 0.52
CA LEU A 328 -4.68 -15.12 0.89
C LEU A 328 -4.63 -16.60 0.48
N GLN A 329 -4.14 -16.91 -0.73
CA GLN A 329 -4.03 -18.29 -1.21
C GLN A 329 -3.06 -19.11 -0.37
N THR A 330 -1.89 -18.58 -0.04
CA THR A 330 -0.90 -19.26 0.82
C THR A 330 -1.42 -19.47 2.23
N MET A 331 -2.12 -18.49 2.82
CA MET A 331 -2.76 -18.65 4.13
C MET A 331 -3.78 -19.79 4.11
N LEU A 332 -4.68 -19.82 3.11
CA LEU A 332 -5.66 -20.92 2.97
C LEU A 332 -4.98 -22.27 2.69
N TYR A 333 -3.94 -22.28 1.86
CA TYR A 333 -3.19 -23.49 1.51
C TYR A 333 -2.50 -24.10 2.73
N GLN A 334 -1.81 -23.29 3.55
CA GLN A 334 -1.07 -23.78 4.71
C GLN A 334 -1.97 -24.12 5.90
N THR A 335 -3.03 -23.34 6.13
CA THR A 335 -3.95 -23.59 7.25
C THR A 335 -4.98 -24.67 6.95
N ARG A 336 -5.24 -24.97 5.67
CA ARG A 336 -6.29 -25.90 5.20
C ARG A 336 -7.69 -25.56 5.74
N ILE A 337 -7.90 -24.30 6.15
CA ILE A 337 -9.14 -23.84 6.78
C ILE A 337 -10.23 -23.62 5.73
N ASN A 338 -11.47 -23.95 6.09
CA ASN A 338 -12.66 -23.57 5.32
C ASN A 338 -13.34 -22.39 6.02
N ILE A 339 -13.50 -21.28 5.30
CA ILE A 339 -14.15 -20.07 5.82
C ILE A 339 -15.52 -19.96 5.16
N GLU A 340 -16.58 -19.96 5.95
CA GLU A 340 -17.93 -19.74 5.45
C GLU A 340 -18.09 -18.28 5.00
N LEU A 341 -18.83 -18.06 3.90
CA LEU A 341 -19.16 -16.73 3.42
C LEU A 341 -20.60 -16.38 3.80
N LEU A 342 -20.86 -15.11 4.07
CA LEU A 342 -22.21 -14.62 4.35
C LEU A 342 -23.11 -14.84 3.13
N THR A 343 -24.23 -15.52 3.36
CA THR A 343 -25.26 -15.80 2.34
C THR A 343 -26.42 -14.81 2.40
N ASP A 344 -26.67 -14.20 3.57
CA ASP A 344 -27.66 -13.14 3.77
C ASP A 344 -27.06 -11.76 3.40
N ILE A 345 -27.74 -11.07 2.47
CA ILE A 345 -27.36 -9.74 2.00
C ILE A 345 -27.46 -8.66 3.09
N ASN A 346 -28.39 -8.79 4.03
CA ASN A 346 -28.56 -7.84 5.14
C ASN A 346 -27.39 -7.93 6.13
N MET A 347 -26.92 -9.16 6.41
CA MET A 347 -25.69 -9.35 7.20
C MET A 347 -24.49 -8.75 6.50
N GLN A 348 -24.40 -8.95 5.17
CA GLN A 348 -23.34 -8.38 4.37
C GLN A 348 -23.35 -6.85 4.39
N TYR A 349 -24.51 -6.19 4.30
CA TYR A 349 -24.61 -4.74 4.43
C TYR A 349 -24.23 -4.24 5.82
N LEU A 350 -24.70 -4.93 6.87
CA LEU A 350 -24.34 -4.61 8.25
C LEU A 350 -22.82 -4.64 8.46
N VAL A 351 -22.15 -5.67 7.95
CA VAL A 351 -20.68 -5.78 7.98
C VAL A 351 -20.03 -4.62 7.25
N LEU A 352 -20.52 -4.26 6.05
CA LEU A 352 -19.95 -3.16 5.27
C LEU A 352 -20.11 -1.79 5.96
N GLU A 353 -21.22 -1.57 6.67
CA GLU A 353 -21.44 -0.37 7.50
C GLU A 353 -20.43 -0.28 8.65
N GLY A 354 -20.06 -1.41 9.25
CA GLY A 354 -19.06 -1.49 10.32
C GLY A 354 -17.60 -1.29 9.87
N ILE A 355 -17.30 -1.33 8.56
CA ILE A 355 -15.94 -1.19 8.05
C ILE A 355 -15.47 0.26 8.14
N ARG A 356 -14.59 0.53 9.10
CA ARG A 356 -13.90 1.83 9.29
C ARG A 356 -12.41 1.61 9.48
N GLY A 357 -11.62 2.28 8.63
CA GLY A 357 -10.16 2.16 8.62
C GLY A 357 -9.46 2.74 9.85
N GLY A 358 -8.14 2.86 9.77
CA GLY A 358 -7.32 3.48 10.81
C GLY A 358 -7.65 4.96 11.02
N TYR A 359 -7.70 5.38 12.29
CA TYR A 359 -7.92 6.78 12.64
C TYR A 359 -6.62 7.58 12.54
N ALA A 360 -6.72 8.75 11.91
CA ALA A 360 -5.59 9.66 11.79
C ALA A 360 -6.08 11.09 12.00
N CYS A 361 -5.39 11.82 12.88
CA CYS A 361 -5.75 13.17 13.27
C CYS A 361 -4.56 13.96 13.85
N ILE A 362 -4.64 15.29 13.75
CA ILE A 362 -3.78 16.23 14.50
C ILE A 362 -4.64 16.84 15.60
N ASN A 363 -4.32 16.54 16.86
CA ASN A 363 -5.02 17.08 18.03
C ASN A 363 -4.46 18.44 18.46
N LYS A 364 -3.14 18.59 18.37
CA LYS A 364 -2.41 19.81 18.72
C LYS A 364 -1.36 20.09 17.67
N LYS A 365 -1.40 21.27 17.05
CA LYS A 365 -0.60 21.60 15.88
C LYS A 365 0.88 21.84 16.18
N PHE A 366 1.24 22.24 17.39
CA PHE A 366 2.61 22.61 17.71
C PHE A 366 3.02 22.14 19.10
N SER A 367 4.24 21.61 19.20
CA SER A 367 4.94 21.45 20.47
C SER A 367 6.45 21.45 20.28
N ALA A 368 7.18 21.90 21.30
CA ALA A 368 8.63 21.91 21.34
C ALA A 368 9.12 21.35 22.67
N ALA A 369 10.09 20.43 22.61
CA ALA A 369 10.68 19.76 23.75
C ALA A 369 11.53 20.73 24.60
N ARG A 370 11.61 20.44 25.91
CA ARG A 370 12.44 21.15 26.88
C ARG A 370 12.93 20.15 27.92
N ASN A 371 14.05 19.50 27.64
CA ASN A 371 14.62 18.47 28.50
C ASN A 371 16.14 18.37 28.28
N LYS A 372 16.81 17.58 29.13
CA LYS A 372 18.27 17.39 29.13
C LYS A 372 18.82 16.81 27.82
N TYR A 373 18.02 16.04 27.07
CA TYR A 373 18.46 15.34 25.85
C TYR A 373 18.47 16.22 24.59
N VAL A 374 17.75 17.34 24.58
CA VAL A 374 17.68 18.24 23.41
C VAL A 374 18.60 19.47 23.53
N GLY A 375 19.44 19.53 24.57
CA GLY A 375 20.35 20.68 24.82
C GLY A 375 19.64 21.95 25.32
N PHE A 376 18.34 21.88 25.61
CA PHE A 376 17.54 22.98 26.16
C PHE A 376 17.00 22.59 27.54
N PRO A 377 17.83 22.65 28.60
CA PRO A 377 17.37 22.33 29.95
C PRO A 377 16.23 23.27 30.36
N PRO A 378 15.23 22.78 31.11
CA PRO A 378 14.14 23.63 31.58
C PRO A 378 14.71 24.76 32.46
N LYS A 379 14.29 26.01 32.20
CA LYS A 379 14.57 27.13 33.12
C LYS A 379 14.01 26.81 34.51
N LYS A 380 14.62 27.35 35.57
CA LYS A 380 14.15 27.17 36.95
C LYS A 380 12.65 27.52 37.04
N GLY A 381 11.82 26.57 37.51
CA GLY A 381 10.36 26.69 37.59
C GLY A 381 9.57 26.27 36.32
N CYS A 382 10.23 25.95 35.21
CA CYS A 382 9.57 25.41 34.02
C CYS A 382 9.49 23.87 34.08
N LYS A 383 8.36 23.32 33.61
CA LYS A 383 8.16 21.87 33.49
C LYS A 383 9.09 21.26 32.42
N VAL A 384 9.70 20.12 32.73
CA VAL A 384 10.36 19.27 31.73
C VAL A 384 9.33 18.84 30.70
N LYS A 385 9.69 18.83 29.42
CA LYS A 385 8.82 18.40 28.32
C LYS A 385 9.54 17.49 27.34
N HIS A 386 9.04 16.28 27.18
CA HIS A 386 9.48 15.30 26.20
C HIS A 386 8.48 15.20 25.06
N LEU A 387 9.00 14.97 23.86
CA LEU A 387 8.23 14.59 22.68
C LEU A 387 8.69 13.20 22.26
N ILE A 388 7.74 12.31 21.98
CA ILE A 388 8.02 10.94 21.52
C ILE A 388 7.05 10.54 20.43
N PHE A 389 7.48 9.66 19.53
CA PHE A 389 6.65 9.13 18.47
C PHE A 389 6.72 7.60 18.46
N TRP A 390 5.67 6.96 18.96
CA TRP A 390 5.55 5.52 18.95
C TRP A 390 4.86 5.00 17.69
N ASP A 391 5.23 3.81 17.26
CA ASP A 391 4.63 3.07 16.16
C ASP A 391 4.46 1.60 16.55
N ALA A 392 3.28 1.00 16.32
CA ALA A 392 3.03 -0.39 16.68
C ALA A 392 3.64 -1.38 15.67
N ASN A 393 4.34 -2.38 16.19
CA ASN A 393 4.91 -3.46 15.40
C ASN A 393 3.83 -4.33 14.74
N ASN A 394 3.56 -4.08 13.46
CA ASN A 394 2.63 -4.87 12.65
C ASN A 394 1.25 -5.04 13.32
N LEU A 395 0.58 -3.91 13.57
CA LEU A 395 -0.71 -3.84 14.25
C LEU A 395 -1.77 -4.79 13.68
N TYR A 396 -1.92 -4.82 12.35
CA TYR A 396 -2.88 -5.72 11.70
C TYR A 396 -2.45 -7.19 11.79
N GLY A 397 -1.15 -7.49 11.71
CA GLY A 397 -0.64 -8.82 12.00
C GLY A 397 -0.99 -9.26 13.42
N LYS A 398 -0.82 -8.39 14.42
CA LYS A 398 -1.27 -8.67 15.80
C LYS A 398 -2.77 -8.96 15.85
N SER A 399 -3.58 -8.16 15.16
CA SER A 399 -5.04 -8.32 15.11
C SER A 399 -5.45 -9.66 14.50
N LEU A 400 -4.73 -10.12 13.46
CA LEU A 400 -4.95 -11.43 12.84
C LEU A 400 -4.62 -12.63 13.74
N THR A 401 -3.98 -12.42 14.90
CA THR A 401 -3.72 -13.48 15.88
C THR A 401 -4.87 -13.70 16.86
N TYR A 402 -5.87 -12.83 16.88
CA TYR A 402 -7.05 -13.01 17.73
C TYR A 402 -8.02 -14.03 17.11
N PRO A 403 -8.97 -14.57 17.89
CA PRO A 403 -10.11 -15.28 17.32
C PRO A 403 -10.86 -14.41 16.31
N LEU A 404 -11.14 -14.97 15.13
CA LEU A 404 -11.80 -14.29 14.03
C LEU A 404 -13.03 -15.08 13.59
N PRO A 405 -14.05 -14.41 13.01
CA PRO A 405 -15.24 -15.07 12.50
C PRO A 405 -14.89 -16.16 11.48
N LEU A 406 -15.44 -17.36 11.66
CA LEU A 406 -15.14 -18.54 10.83
C LEU A 406 -16.38 -19.04 10.07
N ASP A 407 -17.43 -19.40 10.82
CA ASP A 407 -18.65 -20.03 10.31
C ASP A 407 -19.83 -19.89 11.28
N GLY A 408 -20.98 -20.47 10.91
CA GLY A 408 -22.17 -20.53 11.76
C GLY A 408 -22.88 -19.19 11.94
N PHE A 409 -22.88 -18.36 10.90
CA PHE A 409 -23.44 -17.01 10.95
C PHE A 409 -24.96 -17.04 11.11
N ARG A 410 -25.47 -16.42 12.18
CA ARG A 410 -26.91 -16.24 12.40
C ARG A 410 -27.22 -14.91 13.07
N TYR A 411 -28.41 -14.39 12.84
CA TYR A 411 -28.93 -13.32 13.70
C TYR A 411 -29.35 -13.90 15.05
N LEU A 412 -29.11 -13.14 16.12
CA LEU A 412 -29.76 -13.39 17.40
C LEU A 412 -31.26 -13.05 17.30
N THR A 413 -32.07 -13.85 17.97
CA THR A 413 -33.51 -13.60 18.15
C THR A 413 -33.75 -12.43 19.10
N GLU A 414 -34.95 -11.85 19.09
CA GLU A 414 -35.31 -10.75 20.00
C GLU A 414 -35.13 -11.14 21.47
N ASN A 415 -35.52 -12.36 21.85
CA ASN A 415 -35.34 -12.88 23.21
C ASN A 415 -33.86 -13.01 23.59
N GLU A 416 -33.01 -13.46 22.67
CA GLU A 416 -31.56 -13.51 22.90
C GLU A 416 -30.97 -12.11 23.04
N LEU A 417 -31.42 -11.14 22.24
CA LEU A 417 -30.96 -9.74 22.31
C LEU A 417 -31.32 -9.07 23.64
N VAL A 418 -32.55 -9.26 24.13
CA VAL A 418 -33.01 -8.69 25.40
C VAL A 418 -32.18 -9.23 26.57
N ASN A 419 -31.76 -10.49 26.50
CA ASN A 419 -30.96 -11.14 27.54
C ASN A 419 -29.45 -11.07 27.29
N PHE A 420 -29.01 -10.36 26.25
CA PHE A 420 -27.60 -10.32 25.86
C PHE A 420 -26.79 -9.40 26.76
N ASP A 421 -25.82 -9.97 27.46
CA ASP A 421 -24.91 -9.23 28.34
C ASP A 421 -23.51 -9.17 27.73
N VAL A 422 -23.16 -8.00 27.19
CA VAL A 422 -21.85 -7.74 26.59
C VAL A 422 -20.71 -8.00 27.57
N MET A 423 -20.88 -7.67 28.86
CA MET A 423 -19.82 -7.72 29.85
C MET A 423 -19.49 -9.15 30.30
N LYS A 424 -20.39 -10.11 30.06
CA LYS A 424 -20.16 -11.54 30.32
C LYS A 424 -19.36 -12.25 29.22
N THR A 425 -19.20 -11.62 28.06
CA THR A 425 -18.43 -12.20 26.94
C THR A 425 -16.92 -12.11 27.20
N THR A 426 -16.16 -13.09 26.71
CA THR A 426 -14.69 -13.10 26.77
C THR A 426 -14.05 -13.18 25.38
N ASP A 427 -12.78 -12.79 25.29
CA ASP A 427 -12.03 -12.86 24.02
C ASP A 427 -11.78 -14.29 23.53
N ASN A 428 -11.92 -15.29 24.41
CA ASN A 428 -11.64 -16.70 24.11
C ASN A 428 -12.92 -17.54 23.97
N ASP A 429 -14.09 -16.91 23.99
CA ASP A 429 -15.35 -17.61 23.77
C ASP A 429 -15.35 -18.26 22.38
N LEU A 430 -15.94 -19.44 22.27
CA LEU A 430 -16.13 -20.12 20.97
C LEU A 430 -17.05 -19.32 20.04
N LYS A 431 -17.88 -18.44 20.62
CA LYS A 431 -18.81 -17.56 19.93
C LYS A 431 -18.32 -16.12 19.96
N GLY A 432 -18.36 -15.46 18.81
CA GLY A 432 -18.14 -14.03 18.68
C GLY A 432 -19.40 -13.34 18.16
N TYR A 433 -19.42 -12.00 18.28
CA TYR A 433 -20.57 -11.21 17.88
C TYR A 433 -20.18 -9.92 17.17
N LEU A 434 -20.99 -9.54 16.19
CA LEU A 434 -20.99 -8.23 15.54
C LEU A 434 -22.34 -7.57 15.79
N LEU A 435 -22.36 -6.44 16.50
CA LEU A 435 -23.60 -5.83 16.99
C LEU A 435 -23.83 -4.46 16.38
N GLN A 436 -25.10 -4.11 16.14
CA GLN A 436 -25.55 -2.75 15.86
C GLN A 436 -26.16 -2.16 17.11
N VAL A 437 -25.55 -1.09 17.64
CA VAL A 437 -25.88 -0.57 18.97
C VAL A 437 -26.03 0.95 18.98
N ASP A 438 -26.79 1.43 19.97
CA ASP A 438 -26.78 2.83 20.38
C ASP A 438 -25.91 2.98 21.63
N LEU A 439 -24.96 3.93 21.60
CA LEU A 439 -24.05 4.22 22.71
C LEU A 439 -24.17 5.67 23.13
N GLU A 440 -24.36 5.90 24.43
CA GLU A 440 -24.31 7.23 25.02
C GLU A 440 -22.87 7.57 25.43
N TYR A 441 -22.45 8.78 25.06
CA TYR A 441 -21.16 9.35 25.37
C TYR A 441 -21.31 10.39 26.48
N ASN A 442 -21.15 9.95 27.71
CA ASN A 442 -21.38 10.81 28.87
C ASN A 442 -20.41 12.01 28.92
N ARG A 443 -20.94 13.18 29.31
CA ARG A 443 -20.21 14.45 29.33
C ARG A 443 -18.94 14.43 30.19
N ASN A 444 -18.95 13.67 31.28
CA ASN A 444 -17.78 13.49 32.18
C ASN A 444 -16.59 12.82 31.48
N LEU A 445 -16.80 12.06 30.40
CA LEU A 445 -15.75 11.41 29.64
C LEU A 445 -15.08 12.33 28.61
N HIS A 446 -15.64 13.52 28.35
CA HIS A 446 -15.23 14.35 27.21
C HIS A 446 -13.76 14.79 27.32
N ASP A 447 -13.32 15.20 28.50
CA ASP A 447 -11.93 15.64 28.73
C ASP A 447 -10.95 14.46 28.61
N GLU A 448 -11.29 13.33 29.23
CA GLU A 448 -10.46 12.12 29.23
C GLU A 448 -10.30 11.53 27.82
N HIS A 449 -11.40 11.48 27.07
CA HIS A 449 -11.45 10.91 25.73
C HIS A 449 -11.12 11.93 24.61
N SER A 450 -10.89 13.20 24.96
CA SER A 450 -10.67 14.28 23.99
C SER A 450 -9.52 14.01 23.01
N CYS A 451 -8.48 13.29 23.46
CA CYS A 451 -7.29 13.01 22.66
C CYS A 451 -7.46 11.83 21.71
N PHE A 452 -8.31 10.84 22.03
CA PHE A 452 -8.50 9.65 21.22
C PHE A 452 -9.89 9.02 21.44
N PRO A 453 -10.97 9.64 20.92
CA PRO A 453 -12.35 9.21 21.20
C PRO A 453 -12.62 7.75 20.83
N PHE A 454 -13.54 7.09 21.55
CA PHE A 454 -14.05 5.77 21.18
C PHE A 454 -15.00 5.86 19.98
N CYS A 455 -15.12 4.75 19.25
CA CYS A 455 -16.15 4.56 18.22
C CYS A 455 -16.12 5.61 17.10
N PHE A 456 -15.04 5.68 16.32
CA PHE A 456 -14.90 6.60 15.18
C PHE A 456 -16.00 6.42 14.12
N GLU A 457 -16.36 7.50 13.42
CA GLU A 457 -17.49 7.52 12.47
C GLU A 457 -17.13 8.17 11.15
N ASN A 458 -17.68 7.64 10.06
CA ASN A 458 -17.65 8.28 8.75
C ASN A 458 -18.80 9.27 8.66
N ARG A 459 -18.53 10.56 8.90
CA ARG A 459 -19.52 11.63 8.67
C ARG A 459 -18.88 12.83 7.98
N VAL A 460 -19.72 13.69 7.41
CA VAL A 460 -19.28 15.02 6.97
C VAL A 460 -19.04 15.85 8.23
N PRO A 461 -17.82 16.36 8.48
CA PRO A 461 -17.60 17.21 9.64
C PRO A 461 -18.44 18.49 9.55
N PRO A 462 -18.77 19.15 10.67
CA PRO A 462 -19.39 20.47 10.66
C PRO A 462 -18.62 21.45 9.76
N ASN A 463 -19.31 22.09 8.82
CA ASN A 463 -18.76 22.98 7.77
C ASN A 463 -17.86 22.29 6.72
N GLY A 464 -17.74 20.97 6.76
CA GLY A 464 -17.03 20.17 5.77
C GLY A 464 -17.85 19.91 4.51
N LYS A 465 -17.19 19.49 3.43
CA LYS A 465 -17.83 19.16 2.13
C LYS A 465 -17.84 17.66 1.81
N THR A 466 -17.07 16.86 2.55
CA THR A 466 -16.81 15.47 2.20
C THR A 466 -16.85 14.59 3.45
N ASN A 467 -17.30 13.35 3.25
CA ASN A 467 -17.34 12.35 4.32
C ASN A 467 -15.92 11.97 4.76
N LYS A 468 -15.66 11.95 6.06
CA LYS A 468 -14.35 11.67 6.66
C LYS A 468 -14.54 10.80 7.90
N LEU A 469 -13.56 9.92 8.14
CA LEU A 469 -13.44 9.24 9.42
C LEU A 469 -12.98 10.24 10.49
N ILE A 470 -13.86 10.52 11.44
CA ILE A 470 -13.63 11.46 12.55
C ILE A 470 -13.95 10.80 13.90
N GLY A 471 -13.28 11.29 14.94
CA GLY A 471 -13.53 10.90 16.33
C GLY A 471 -14.33 11.99 16.99
N THR A 472 -15.58 11.70 17.31
CA THR A 472 -16.51 12.64 17.95
C THR A 472 -16.91 12.11 19.32
N LEU A 473 -17.31 13.03 20.19
CA LEU A 473 -17.86 12.76 21.51
C LEU A 473 -19.39 12.89 21.51
N TYR A 474 -20.03 12.78 20.34
CA TYR A 474 -21.48 12.61 20.27
C TYR A 474 -21.85 11.18 20.65
N ASP A 475 -23.11 10.99 21.02
CA ASP A 475 -23.73 9.67 21.06
C ASP A 475 -23.59 8.97 19.69
N LYS A 476 -23.58 7.64 19.73
CA LYS A 476 -23.45 6.79 18.55
C LYS A 476 -24.79 6.12 18.33
N ASP A 477 -25.39 6.38 17.18
CA ASP A 477 -26.65 5.74 16.78
C ASP A 477 -26.35 4.65 15.75
N HIS A 478 -26.98 3.47 15.92
CA HIS A 478 -26.88 2.33 15.01
C HIS A 478 -25.43 1.96 14.64
N TYR A 479 -24.52 2.10 15.59
CA TYR A 479 -23.09 1.86 15.41
C TYR A 479 -22.83 0.35 15.34
N VAL A 480 -22.30 -0.10 14.21
CA VAL A 480 -21.89 -1.52 14.05
C VAL A 480 -20.52 -1.72 14.70
N ILE A 481 -20.33 -2.72 15.57
CA ILE A 481 -19.08 -2.91 16.31
C ILE A 481 -18.85 -4.37 16.71
N HIS A 482 -17.60 -4.82 16.63
CA HIS A 482 -17.21 -6.14 17.10
C HIS A 482 -17.27 -6.21 18.64
N ILE A 483 -17.74 -7.33 19.20
CA ILE A 483 -17.98 -7.51 20.64
C ILE A 483 -16.80 -7.09 21.53
N LYS A 484 -15.57 -7.46 21.16
CA LYS A 484 -14.35 -7.07 21.90
C LYS A 484 -14.19 -5.55 22.01
N ALA A 485 -14.43 -4.81 20.92
CA ALA A 485 -14.30 -3.36 20.91
C ALA A 485 -15.45 -2.68 21.66
N LEU A 486 -16.66 -3.26 21.59
CA LEU A 486 -17.82 -2.79 22.34
C LEU A 486 -17.61 -2.93 23.84
N ARG A 487 -17.19 -4.12 24.29
CA ARG A 487 -16.90 -4.39 25.70
C ARG A 487 -15.84 -3.42 26.22
N GLN A 488 -14.76 -3.21 25.47
CA GLN A 488 -13.73 -2.23 25.83
C GLN A 488 -14.29 -0.80 25.93
N ALA A 489 -15.14 -0.36 24.99
CA ALA A 489 -15.75 0.97 25.06
C ALA A 489 -16.63 1.13 26.32
N MET A 490 -17.37 0.09 26.70
CA MET A 490 -18.18 0.06 27.92
C MET A 490 -17.33 0.05 29.19
N GLU A 491 -16.22 -0.71 29.21
CA GLU A 491 -15.25 -0.70 30.30
C GLU A 491 -14.67 0.70 30.56
N PHE A 492 -14.56 1.54 29.52
CA PHE A 492 -14.15 2.94 29.62
C PHE A 492 -15.33 3.94 29.70
N GLY A 493 -16.52 3.46 30.09
CA GLY A 493 -17.62 4.32 30.54
C GLY A 493 -18.68 4.69 29.49
N LEU A 494 -18.54 4.27 28.23
CA LEU A 494 -19.66 4.44 27.27
C LEU A 494 -20.83 3.57 27.71
N THR A 495 -22.04 4.13 27.68
CA THR A 495 -23.24 3.42 28.14
C THR A 495 -24.00 2.84 26.95
N LEU A 496 -24.21 1.52 26.97
CA LEU A 496 -25.03 0.84 25.97
C LEU A 496 -26.52 1.16 26.20
N LYS A 497 -27.16 1.84 25.24
CA LYS A 497 -28.59 2.19 25.31
C LYS A 497 -29.48 1.11 24.71
N LYS A 498 -29.07 0.57 23.57
CA LYS A 498 -29.87 -0.41 22.83
C LYS A 498 -29.00 -1.28 21.94
N ILE A 499 -29.35 -2.56 21.84
CA ILE A 499 -28.88 -3.45 20.77
C ILE A 499 -30.02 -3.61 19.77
N HIS A 500 -29.81 -3.20 18.53
CA HIS A 500 -30.83 -3.34 17.49
C HIS A 500 -30.79 -4.72 16.85
N ARG A 501 -29.59 -5.19 16.50
CA ARG A 501 -29.34 -6.47 15.82
C ARG A 501 -27.95 -6.99 16.19
N ALA A 502 -27.77 -8.30 16.20
CA ALA A 502 -26.47 -8.93 16.40
C ALA A 502 -26.31 -10.16 15.51
N ILE A 503 -25.14 -10.29 14.88
CA ILE A 503 -24.72 -11.51 14.19
C ILE A 503 -23.85 -12.30 15.17
N GLU A 504 -24.28 -13.50 15.53
CA GLU A 504 -23.46 -14.50 16.20
C GLU A 504 -22.69 -15.32 15.15
N PHE A 505 -21.46 -15.69 15.49
CA PHE A 505 -20.64 -16.60 14.68
C PHE A 505 -19.72 -17.45 15.56
N ASN A 506 -19.31 -18.61 15.06
CA ASN A 506 -18.19 -19.34 15.63
C ASN A 506 -16.88 -18.60 15.27
N GLN A 507 -15.96 -18.52 16.21
CA GLN A 507 -14.67 -17.86 16.02
C GLN A 507 -13.50 -18.74 16.45
N ALA A 508 -12.37 -18.60 15.75
CA ALA A 508 -11.14 -19.31 16.09
C ALA A 508 -9.90 -18.48 15.67
N PRO A 509 -8.74 -18.65 16.34
CA PRO A 509 -7.50 -17.97 15.98
C PRO A 509 -6.79 -18.65 14.79
N PHE A 510 -7.52 -19.02 13.73
CA PHE A 510 -7.02 -19.90 12.67
C PHE A 510 -5.90 -19.30 11.79
N ILE A 511 -5.69 -17.98 11.83
CA ILE A 511 -4.60 -17.29 11.11
C ILE A 511 -3.34 -17.11 11.98
N ARG A 512 -3.45 -17.35 13.30
CA ARG A 512 -2.39 -17.06 14.28
C ARG A 512 -1.06 -17.72 13.93
N GLU A 513 -1.05 -19.03 13.73
CA GLU A 513 0.19 -19.78 13.49
C GLU A 513 0.89 -19.35 12.19
N TYR A 514 0.11 -19.07 11.14
CA TYR A 514 0.63 -18.52 9.88
C TYR A 514 1.34 -17.17 10.09
N VAL A 515 0.71 -16.27 10.86
CA VAL A 515 1.29 -14.96 11.17
C VAL A 515 2.54 -15.08 12.04
N LEU A 516 2.53 -15.97 13.03
CA LEU A 516 3.67 -16.22 13.91
C LEU A 516 4.85 -16.84 13.14
N MET A 517 4.60 -17.77 12.22
CA MET A 517 5.61 -18.33 11.31
C MET A 517 6.28 -17.22 10.49
N ASN A 518 5.50 -16.37 9.82
CA ASN A 518 6.03 -15.25 9.05
C ASN A 518 6.77 -14.22 9.91
N THR A 519 6.36 -14.04 11.17
CA THR A 519 7.05 -13.16 12.12
C THR A 519 8.42 -13.75 12.52
N LYS A 520 8.51 -15.07 12.70
CA LYS A 520 9.79 -15.77 12.92
C LYS A 520 10.71 -15.63 11.70
N LEU A 521 10.20 -15.86 10.49
CA LEU A 521 10.96 -15.67 9.24
C LEU A 521 11.46 -14.23 9.11
N ARG A 522 10.61 -13.25 9.42
CA ARG A 522 10.98 -11.82 9.45
C ARG A 522 12.09 -11.49 10.46
N LYS A 523 12.17 -12.20 11.59
CA LYS A 523 13.24 -12.01 12.58
C LYS A 523 14.58 -12.57 12.08
N HIS A 524 14.56 -13.66 11.33
CA HIS A 524 15.76 -14.34 10.79
C HIS A 524 16.16 -13.89 9.37
N ALA A 525 15.35 -13.05 8.74
CA ALA A 525 15.61 -12.52 7.41
C ALA A 525 16.98 -11.84 7.34
N LYS A 526 17.74 -12.15 6.28
CA LYS A 526 19.13 -11.67 6.12
C LYS A 526 19.20 -10.24 5.56
N SER A 527 18.07 -9.73 5.06
CA SER A 527 17.97 -8.40 4.47
C SER A 527 16.66 -7.71 4.86
N ASP A 528 16.68 -6.38 4.81
CA ASP A 528 15.48 -5.55 5.00
C ASP A 528 14.40 -5.83 3.96
N PHE A 529 14.80 -6.25 2.75
CA PHE A 529 13.89 -6.63 1.69
C PHE A 529 13.08 -7.87 2.07
N GLU A 530 13.78 -8.94 2.41
CA GLU A 530 13.17 -10.21 2.81
C GLU A 530 12.29 -10.02 4.06
N SER A 531 12.81 -9.29 5.06
CA SER A 531 12.05 -8.86 6.24
C SER A 531 10.76 -8.09 5.86
N GLY A 532 10.83 -7.25 4.83
CA GLY A 532 9.69 -6.52 4.28
C GLY A 532 8.64 -7.43 3.65
N ILE A 533 9.04 -8.44 2.86
CA ILE A 533 8.13 -9.40 2.21
C ILE A 533 7.23 -10.09 3.24
N TYR A 534 7.82 -10.67 4.28
CA TYR A 534 7.05 -11.40 5.30
C TYR A 534 6.08 -10.47 6.06
N LYS A 535 6.47 -9.20 6.28
CA LYS A 535 5.55 -8.17 6.82
C LYS A 535 4.38 -7.94 5.87
N TYR A 536 4.65 -7.73 4.58
CA TYR A 536 3.62 -7.44 3.59
C TYR A 536 2.66 -8.61 3.38
N ILE A 537 3.14 -9.85 3.42
CA ILE A 537 2.29 -11.04 3.30
C ILE A 537 1.26 -11.08 4.43
N ASN A 538 1.69 -10.88 5.68
CA ASN A 538 0.78 -10.82 6.83
C ASN A 538 -0.23 -9.66 6.68
N CYS A 539 0.24 -8.45 6.40
CA CYS A 539 -0.63 -7.28 6.26
C CYS A 539 -1.61 -7.39 5.07
N SER A 540 -1.29 -8.16 4.03
CA SER A 540 -2.12 -8.19 2.84
C SER A 540 -3.37 -9.07 2.98
N ILE A 541 -3.38 -10.00 3.94
CA ILE A 541 -4.51 -10.89 4.20
C ILE A 541 -5.76 -10.07 4.56
N PHE A 542 -5.67 -9.19 5.57
CA PHE A 542 -6.82 -8.38 5.98
C PHE A 542 -7.28 -7.44 4.86
N GLY A 543 -6.33 -6.89 4.07
CA GLY A 543 -6.67 -6.04 2.93
C GLY A 543 -7.49 -6.79 1.88
N LYS A 544 -7.22 -8.10 1.70
CA LYS A 544 -7.95 -8.95 0.76
C LYS A 544 -9.34 -9.33 1.28
N THR A 545 -9.51 -9.49 2.60
CA THR A 545 -10.84 -9.71 3.19
C THR A 545 -11.72 -8.47 3.14
N LEU A 546 -11.15 -7.26 3.12
CA LEU A 546 -11.88 -5.97 3.00
C LEU A 546 -12.28 -5.57 1.57
N GLU A 547 -12.03 -6.44 0.58
CA GLU A 547 -12.26 -6.11 -0.82
C GLU A 547 -13.74 -5.84 -1.13
N ALA A 548 -14.05 -4.58 -1.47
CA ALA A 548 -15.42 -4.13 -1.74
C ALA A 548 -15.84 -4.44 -3.17
N ALA A 549 -16.40 -5.64 -3.38
CA ALA A 549 -16.84 -6.11 -4.70
C ALA A 549 -17.78 -5.12 -5.40
N HIS A 550 -18.70 -4.48 -4.68
CA HIS A 550 -19.65 -3.48 -5.22
C HIS A 550 -18.99 -2.17 -5.68
N LYS A 551 -17.83 -1.76 -5.12
CA LYS A 551 -17.13 -0.51 -5.51
C LYS A 551 -16.18 -0.64 -6.70
N ARG A 552 -15.87 -1.86 -7.14
CA ARG A 552 -15.02 -2.09 -8.33
C ARG A 552 -15.60 -1.40 -9.57
N LYS A 553 -14.76 -0.77 -10.39
CA LYS A 553 -15.23 -0.29 -11.70
C LYS A 553 -15.57 -1.48 -12.59
N ASN A 554 -16.64 -1.36 -13.39
CA ASN A 554 -17.00 -2.33 -14.40
C ASN A 554 -16.76 -1.68 -15.77
N ILE A 555 -15.54 -1.90 -16.29
CA ILE A 555 -15.09 -1.32 -17.54
C ILE A 555 -14.70 -2.46 -18.48
N GLU A 556 -15.26 -2.44 -19.68
CA GLU A 556 -14.87 -3.33 -20.77
C GLU A 556 -14.12 -2.50 -21.83
N VAL A 557 -12.89 -2.90 -22.12
CA VAL A 557 -12.10 -2.27 -23.19
C VAL A 557 -12.38 -3.05 -24.47
N VAL A 558 -12.87 -2.36 -25.49
CA VAL A 558 -13.31 -2.96 -26.74
C VAL A 558 -12.53 -2.40 -27.92
N SER A 559 -12.23 -3.31 -28.85
CA SER A 559 -11.60 -2.94 -30.12
C SER A 559 -12.33 -3.42 -31.36
N ASN A 560 -13.55 -3.94 -31.19
CA ASN A 560 -14.41 -4.39 -32.28
C ASN A 560 -15.67 -3.53 -32.34
N ARG A 561 -15.97 -2.97 -33.52
CA ARG A 561 -17.13 -2.09 -33.74
C ARG A 561 -18.48 -2.76 -33.44
N SER A 562 -18.66 -4.03 -33.86
CA SER A 562 -19.90 -4.77 -33.58
C SER A 562 -20.08 -5.00 -32.08
N ARG A 563 -19.00 -5.37 -31.37
CA ARG A 563 -19.02 -5.51 -29.90
C ARG A 563 -19.32 -4.17 -29.21
N PHE A 564 -18.71 -3.08 -29.68
CA PHE A 564 -18.97 -1.74 -29.18
C PHE A 564 -20.46 -1.37 -29.33
N GLN A 565 -21.03 -1.51 -30.54
CA GLN A 565 -22.46 -1.23 -30.78
C GLN A 565 -23.36 -2.07 -29.87
N LYS A 566 -23.06 -3.37 -29.74
CA LYS A 566 -23.81 -4.27 -28.84
C LYS A 566 -23.76 -3.82 -27.37
N LEU A 567 -22.63 -3.32 -26.91
CA LEU A 567 -22.46 -2.87 -25.53
C LEU A 567 -23.08 -1.51 -25.25
N VAL A 568 -23.13 -0.62 -26.24
CA VAL A 568 -23.83 0.67 -26.12
C VAL A 568 -25.34 0.46 -26.08
N SER A 569 -25.86 -0.55 -26.76
CA SER A 569 -27.28 -0.96 -26.67
C SER A 569 -27.61 -1.78 -25.42
N ASP A 570 -26.65 -2.07 -24.53
CA ASP A 570 -26.88 -2.82 -23.30
C ASP A 570 -27.61 -1.93 -22.27
N PRO A 571 -28.71 -2.38 -21.63
CA PRO A 571 -29.42 -1.60 -20.61
C PRO A 571 -28.56 -1.16 -19.41
N PHE A 572 -27.43 -1.83 -19.17
CA PHE A 572 -26.47 -1.48 -18.12
C PHE A 572 -25.33 -0.57 -18.62
N PHE A 573 -25.42 -0.04 -19.83
CA PHE A 573 -24.49 0.97 -20.34
C PHE A 573 -24.57 2.25 -19.49
N GLU A 574 -23.41 2.76 -19.07
CA GLU A 574 -23.32 4.03 -18.35
C GLU A 574 -22.74 5.13 -19.25
N SER A 575 -21.58 4.88 -19.85
CA SER A 575 -20.89 5.84 -20.72
C SER A 575 -19.79 5.15 -21.55
N ALA A 576 -19.25 5.85 -22.54
CA ALA A 576 -18.14 5.38 -23.36
C ALA A 576 -17.04 6.45 -23.47
N THR A 577 -15.79 6.03 -23.32
CA THR A 577 -14.61 6.87 -23.57
C THR A 577 -13.88 6.31 -24.80
N ILE A 578 -13.81 7.12 -25.86
CA ILE A 578 -13.06 6.76 -27.08
C ILE A 578 -11.59 7.15 -26.90
N PHE A 579 -10.70 6.15 -26.83
CA PHE A 579 -9.27 6.35 -26.69
C PHE A 579 -8.62 6.67 -28.04
N ASP A 580 -8.93 5.88 -29.07
CA ASP A 580 -8.49 6.10 -30.44
C ASP A 580 -9.52 5.57 -31.46
N LYS A 581 -9.11 5.38 -32.73
CA LYS A 581 -9.99 4.89 -33.81
C LYS A 581 -10.50 3.47 -33.57
N ASN A 582 -9.70 2.63 -32.91
CA ASN A 582 -9.93 1.19 -32.78
C ASN A 582 -10.06 0.74 -31.32
N LEU A 583 -10.04 1.64 -30.34
CA LEU A 583 -10.07 1.31 -28.92
C LEU A 583 -10.97 2.26 -28.14
N ALA A 584 -11.90 1.68 -27.38
CA ALA A 584 -12.78 2.42 -26.48
C ALA A 584 -12.96 1.68 -25.15
N ALA A 585 -13.14 2.43 -24.07
CA ALA A 585 -13.63 1.91 -22.80
C ALA A 585 -15.15 2.10 -22.71
N ILE A 586 -15.86 1.02 -22.41
CA ILE A 586 -17.29 1.05 -22.07
C ILE A 586 -17.44 0.93 -20.56
N HIS A 587 -18.09 1.92 -19.96
CA HIS A 587 -18.46 1.93 -18.55
C HIS A 587 -19.85 1.32 -18.41
N LYS A 588 -20.00 0.42 -17.44
CA LYS A 588 -21.26 -0.29 -17.20
C LYS A 588 -21.65 -0.26 -15.73
N PHE A 589 -22.94 -0.22 -15.46
CA PHE A 589 -23.48 -0.64 -14.17
C PHE A 589 -23.25 -2.15 -13.97
N LYS A 590 -23.20 -2.59 -12.72
CA LYS A 590 -23.04 -4.02 -12.42
C LYS A 590 -24.39 -4.71 -12.42
N LYS A 591 -24.58 -5.65 -13.34
CA LYS A 591 -25.74 -6.55 -13.34
C LYS A 591 -25.78 -7.47 -12.11
N ILE A 592 -24.61 -7.98 -11.69
CA ILE A 592 -24.46 -8.90 -10.57
C ILE A 592 -23.26 -8.47 -9.73
N VAL A 593 -23.44 -8.38 -8.41
CA VAL A 593 -22.35 -8.20 -7.45
C VAL A 593 -22.17 -9.50 -6.69
N LYS A 594 -21.03 -10.16 -6.88
CA LYS A 594 -20.67 -11.36 -6.13
C LYS A 594 -19.79 -10.98 -4.94
N TYR A 595 -20.29 -11.21 -3.73
CA TYR A 595 -19.52 -11.08 -2.49
C TYR A 595 -18.79 -12.40 -2.21
N ASP A 596 -17.57 -12.54 -2.73
CA ASP A 596 -16.74 -13.76 -2.65
C ASP A 596 -15.57 -13.61 -1.66
N ARG A 597 -15.68 -12.68 -0.71
CA ARG A 597 -14.64 -12.35 0.27
C ARG A 597 -15.26 -12.31 1.66
N PRO A 598 -14.56 -12.83 2.68
CA PRO A 598 -15.08 -12.85 4.04
C PRO A 598 -14.93 -11.46 4.69
N ASN A 599 -15.77 -10.50 4.29
CA ASN A 599 -15.67 -9.11 4.73
C ASN A 599 -15.80 -8.95 6.25
N ILE A 600 -16.50 -9.87 6.92
CA ILE A 600 -16.67 -9.86 8.38
C ILE A 600 -15.34 -10.04 9.11
N ILE A 601 -14.40 -10.83 8.58
CA ILE A 601 -13.04 -10.95 9.11
C ILE A 601 -12.32 -9.60 9.02
N GLY A 602 -12.43 -8.93 7.87
CA GLY A 602 -11.82 -7.62 7.67
C GLY A 602 -12.37 -6.57 8.63
N GLN A 603 -13.68 -6.57 8.85
CA GLN A 603 -14.35 -5.70 9.81
C GLN A 603 -13.85 -5.97 11.25
N ALA A 604 -13.82 -7.25 11.67
CA ALA A 604 -13.34 -7.64 13.00
C ALA A 604 -11.88 -7.23 13.23
N VAL A 605 -11.00 -7.48 12.25
CA VAL A 605 -9.58 -7.05 12.31
C VAL A 605 -9.45 -5.54 12.49
N LEU A 606 -10.26 -4.75 11.78
CA LEU A 606 -10.22 -3.30 11.92
C LEU A 606 -10.64 -2.84 13.31
N ASP A 607 -11.63 -3.46 13.95
CA ASP A 607 -12.06 -3.09 15.31
C ASP A 607 -11.06 -3.57 16.36
N ILE A 608 -10.59 -4.82 16.26
CA ILE A 608 -9.53 -5.37 17.14
C ILE A 608 -8.27 -4.51 17.08
N SER A 609 -7.88 -4.03 15.88
CA SER A 609 -6.70 -3.17 15.72
C SER A 609 -6.83 -1.86 16.49
N LYS A 610 -8.02 -1.25 16.50
CA LYS A 610 -8.28 -0.03 17.30
C LYS A 610 -8.22 -0.37 18.79
N SER A 611 -8.77 -1.51 19.21
CA SER A 611 -8.73 -1.94 20.60
C SER A 611 -7.31 -2.10 21.15
N ILE A 612 -6.37 -2.60 20.36
CA ILE A 612 -4.96 -2.69 20.77
C ILE A 612 -4.36 -1.29 21.04
N ILE A 613 -4.68 -0.31 20.18
CA ILE A 613 -4.22 1.07 20.37
C ILE A 613 -4.92 1.72 21.58
N TYR A 614 -6.22 1.46 21.77
CA TYR A 614 -6.96 1.91 22.95
C TYR A 614 -6.36 1.33 24.24
N ASP A 615 -5.97 0.06 24.26
CA ASP A 615 -5.33 -0.54 25.44
C ASP A 615 -4.02 0.18 25.78
N PHE A 616 -3.19 0.50 24.77
CA PHE A 616 -1.97 1.26 25.02
C PHE A 616 -2.26 2.68 25.54
N VAL A 617 -3.21 3.40 24.93
CA VAL A 617 -3.56 4.76 25.36
C VAL A 617 -4.18 4.77 26.76
N TYR A 618 -5.21 3.97 27.00
CA TYR A 618 -6.07 4.07 28.17
C TYR A 618 -5.67 3.15 29.33
N ARG A 619 -4.98 2.03 29.09
CA ARG A 619 -4.49 1.15 30.17
C ARG A 619 -3.03 1.35 30.53
N VAL A 620 -2.22 1.92 29.63
CA VAL A 620 -0.77 2.13 29.88
C VAL A 620 -0.47 3.61 30.07
N LEU A 621 -0.73 4.44 29.06
CA LEU A 621 -0.29 5.84 29.09
C LEU A 621 -1.12 6.71 30.04
N LYS A 622 -2.45 6.62 29.99
CA LYS A 622 -3.34 7.45 30.82
C LYS A 622 -3.18 7.18 32.32
N PRO A 623 -3.09 5.94 32.82
CA PRO A 623 -2.84 5.68 34.23
C PRO A 623 -1.47 6.17 34.70
N LEU A 624 -0.44 6.08 33.84
CA LEU A 624 0.92 6.53 34.19
C LEU A 624 1.04 8.05 34.24
N TYR A 625 0.51 8.74 33.22
CA TYR A 625 0.76 10.18 33.04
C TYR A 625 -0.41 11.07 33.44
N GLY A 626 -1.64 10.57 33.45
CA GLY A 626 -2.84 11.38 33.69
C GLY A 626 -2.90 12.62 32.78
N ASN A 627 -2.87 13.81 33.39
CA ASN A 627 -2.89 15.09 32.68
C ASN A 627 -1.51 15.54 32.15
N SER A 628 -0.44 14.83 32.48
CA SER A 628 0.91 15.10 32.02
C SER A 628 1.17 14.66 30.58
N ILE A 629 0.28 13.86 29.98
CA ILE A 629 0.36 13.45 28.57
C ILE A 629 -0.64 14.20 27.70
N LYS A 630 -0.18 14.64 26.52
CA LYS A 630 -1.01 15.16 25.44
C LYS A 630 -0.65 14.47 24.13
N ILE A 631 -1.59 13.73 23.57
CA ILE A 631 -1.42 13.15 22.23
C ILE A 631 -1.51 14.28 21.20
N LEU A 632 -0.41 14.53 20.48
CA LEU A 632 -0.29 15.57 19.46
C LEU A 632 -0.92 15.11 18.14
N ALA A 633 -0.63 13.88 17.75
CA ALA A 633 -1.09 13.31 16.49
C ALA A 633 -1.23 11.79 16.57
N THR A 634 -2.10 11.25 15.74
CA THR A 634 -2.24 9.81 15.48
C THR A 634 -2.28 9.56 13.98
N ASP A 635 -1.70 8.45 13.53
CA ASP A 635 -1.90 7.93 12.16
C ASP A 635 -1.96 6.41 12.18
N THR A 636 -3.17 5.87 12.37
CA THR A 636 -3.49 4.43 12.40
C THR A 636 -2.85 3.67 13.56
N ASP A 637 -1.57 3.38 13.45
CA ASP A 637 -0.76 2.55 14.36
C ASP A 637 0.31 3.36 15.11
N SER A 638 0.42 4.65 14.80
CA SER A 638 1.41 5.54 15.41
C SER A 638 0.78 6.62 16.31
N ILE A 639 1.44 6.94 17.43
CA ILE A 639 1.04 7.98 18.40
C ILE A 639 2.22 8.92 18.64
N CYS A 640 2.05 10.21 18.34
CA CYS A 640 2.98 11.25 18.74
C CYS A 640 2.45 11.96 19.98
N ALA A 641 3.26 12.04 21.04
CA ALA A 641 2.84 12.56 22.34
C ALA A 641 3.82 13.60 22.90
N GLU A 642 3.26 14.55 23.64
CA GLU A 642 3.95 15.46 24.55
C GLU A 642 3.77 14.96 25.98
N ILE A 643 4.86 14.79 26.72
CA ILE A 643 4.86 14.34 28.11
C ILE A 643 5.57 15.39 28.95
N THR A 644 4.93 15.84 30.04
CA THR A 644 5.48 16.86 30.94
C THR A 644 5.80 16.29 32.31
N ASN A 645 6.88 16.75 32.96
CA ASN A 645 7.28 16.34 34.31
C ASN A 645 7.68 14.85 34.47
N HIS A 646 7.99 14.16 33.38
CA HIS A 646 8.52 12.79 33.40
C HIS A 646 9.74 12.68 32.50
N ASP A 647 10.60 11.72 32.79
CA ASP A 647 11.66 11.28 31.88
C ASP A 647 11.20 10.01 31.16
N ILE A 648 10.89 10.16 29.88
CA ILE A 648 10.29 9.08 29.09
C ILE A 648 11.20 7.85 28.97
N TYR A 649 12.52 8.03 28.99
CA TYR A 649 13.44 6.91 28.85
C TYR A 649 13.53 6.12 30.15
N GLU A 650 13.45 6.79 31.30
CA GLU A 650 13.33 6.11 32.60
C GLU A 650 11.99 5.38 32.70
N ASP A 651 10.89 6.00 32.28
CA ASP A 651 9.57 5.34 32.28
C ASP A 651 9.54 4.10 31.37
N MET A 652 10.14 4.20 30.18
CA MET A 652 10.23 3.08 29.22
C MET A 652 11.06 1.92 29.76
N PHE A 653 12.04 2.17 30.64
CA PHE A 653 12.79 1.11 31.32
C PHE A 653 11.87 0.25 32.19
N TYR A 654 11.00 0.87 33.00
CA TYR A 654 10.07 0.16 33.87
C TYR A 654 8.87 -0.46 33.13
N LEU A 655 8.58 0.03 31.92
CA LEU A 655 7.52 -0.47 31.04
C LEU A 655 8.06 -1.32 29.88
N ASP A 656 9.21 -1.98 30.05
CA ASP A 656 9.92 -2.74 29.01
C ASP A 656 9.01 -3.68 28.20
N LYS A 657 8.04 -4.33 28.86
CA LYS A 657 7.08 -5.26 28.26
C LYS A 657 6.18 -4.65 27.17
N HIS A 658 6.06 -3.32 27.12
CA HIS A 658 5.23 -2.61 26.14
C HIS A 658 6.03 -2.09 24.95
N PHE A 659 7.37 -2.10 25.04
CA PHE A 659 8.24 -1.43 24.07
C PHE A 659 9.19 -2.38 23.36
N ASP A 660 9.37 -2.14 22.06
CA ASP A 660 10.46 -2.71 21.26
C ASP A 660 11.53 -1.62 21.07
N THR A 661 12.64 -1.78 21.80
CA THR A 661 13.82 -0.90 21.76
C THR A 661 14.99 -1.54 21.02
N SER A 662 14.74 -2.58 20.22
CA SER A 662 15.82 -3.32 19.57
C SER A 662 16.49 -2.59 18.41
N ASP A 663 15.88 -1.51 17.93
CA ASP A 663 16.45 -0.61 16.91
C ASP A 663 17.28 0.56 17.54
N TYR A 664 17.42 0.60 18.87
CA TYR A 664 18.22 1.64 19.55
C TYR A 664 19.72 1.42 19.29
N PRO A 665 20.57 2.47 19.45
CA PRO A 665 22.02 2.30 19.48
C PRO A 665 22.44 1.25 20.51
N LYS A 666 23.39 0.37 20.16
CA LYS A 666 23.78 -0.78 21.00
C LYS A 666 24.35 -0.38 22.37
N ASP A 667 24.91 0.82 22.45
CA ASP A 667 25.46 1.47 23.63
C ASP A 667 24.38 2.17 24.49
N HIS A 668 23.16 2.30 23.99
CA HIS A 668 22.07 2.94 24.72
C HIS A 668 21.56 2.02 25.86
N PRO A 669 21.33 2.52 27.09
CA PRO A 669 20.90 1.70 28.24
C PRO A 669 19.62 0.90 28.03
N LEU A 670 18.69 1.42 27.22
CA LEU A 670 17.42 0.76 26.86
C LEU A 670 17.53 -0.25 25.71
N PHE A 671 18.68 -0.39 25.05
CA PHE A 671 18.82 -1.33 23.94
C PHE A 671 18.56 -2.76 24.42
N SER A 672 17.59 -3.43 23.79
CA SER A 672 17.25 -4.80 24.14
C SER A 672 16.67 -5.54 22.94
N THR A 673 17.20 -6.74 22.66
CA THR A 673 16.71 -7.63 21.60
C THR A 673 15.57 -8.54 22.07
N LYS A 674 15.14 -8.43 23.34
CA LYS A 674 14.05 -9.21 23.95
C LYS A 674 12.75 -9.10 23.15
N ASN A 675 12.41 -7.87 22.75
CA ASN A 675 11.14 -7.54 22.12
C ASN A 675 11.21 -7.33 20.61
N THR A 676 12.32 -7.69 19.96
CA THR A 676 12.56 -7.47 18.53
C THR A 676 11.41 -7.99 17.67
N LYS A 677 10.72 -7.05 17.00
CA LYS A 677 9.61 -7.28 16.06
C LYS A 677 8.41 -8.04 16.68
N VAL A 678 8.27 -8.04 18.01
CA VAL A 678 7.11 -8.66 18.69
C VAL A 678 5.84 -7.90 18.31
N LEU A 679 4.81 -8.63 17.90
CA LEU A 679 3.58 -8.08 17.33
C LEU A 679 2.81 -7.23 18.35
N GLY A 680 2.44 -6.01 17.94
CA GLY A 680 1.62 -5.08 18.71
C GLY A 680 2.36 -4.24 19.75
N LEU A 681 3.65 -4.51 20.01
CA LEU A 681 4.46 -3.65 20.87
C LEU A 681 4.80 -2.34 20.18
N MET A 682 5.00 -1.29 20.99
CA MET A 682 5.30 0.05 20.50
C MET A 682 6.81 0.21 20.36
N LYS A 683 7.28 0.68 19.22
CA LYS A 683 8.68 1.09 19.03
C LYS A 683 8.78 2.61 18.95
N ASP A 684 9.89 3.16 19.40
CA ASP A 684 10.22 4.56 19.15
C ASP A 684 10.68 4.72 17.69
N GLU A 685 9.93 5.50 16.93
CA GLU A 685 10.14 5.70 15.50
C GLU A 685 11.44 6.47 15.18
N PHE A 686 12.07 7.09 16.17
CA PHE A 686 13.35 7.81 16.04
C PHE A 686 14.54 7.13 16.72
N ASN A 687 14.38 5.88 17.18
CA ASN A 687 15.46 5.04 17.71
C ASN A 687 16.33 5.78 18.74
N SER A 688 15.71 6.31 19.80
CA SER A 688 16.32 7.11 20.88
C SER A 688 16.82 8.50 20.50
N THR A 689 16.69 8.92 19.23
CA THR A 689 17.03 10.29 18.82
C THR A 689 15.96 11.23 19.36
N PRO A 690 16.29 12.17 20.27
CA PRO A 690 15.30 12.99 20.93
C PRO A 690 14.63 13.96 19.96
N ILE A 691 13.30 14.06 20.04
CA ILE A 691 12.52 14.99 19.21
C ILE A 691 12.60 16.39 19.81
N GLN A 692 13.01 17.38 19.01
CA GLN A 692 13.07 18.78 19.42
C GLN A 692 11.74 19.48 19.21
N LEU A 693 11.06 19.22 18.09
CA LEU A 693 9.88 19.98 17.70
C LEU A 693 8.92 19.14 16.85
N PHE A 694 7.63 19.40 17.03
CA PHE A 694 6.53 18.86 16.23
C PHE A 694 5.68 20.02 15.66
N ALA A 695 5.39 19.96 14.35
CA ALA A 695 4.54 20.90 13.64
C ALA A 695 3.53 20.15 12.74
N GLY A 696 2.27 20.03 13.17
CA GLY A 696 1.18 19.40 12.43
C GLY A 696 0.18 20.42 11.89
N CYS A 697 0.15 20.62 10.57
CA CYS A 697 -0.79 21.54 9.95
C CYS A 697 -2.21 20.94 9.86
N ARG A 698 -2.28 19.68 9.41
CA ARG A 698 -3.53 18.90 9.27
C ARG A 698 -3.22 17.41 9.20
N THR A 699 -4.25 16.57 9.25
CA THR A 699 -4.12 15.11 9.09
C THR A 699 -3.21 14.72 7.90
N LYS A 700 -2.14 13.96 8.17
CA LYS A 700 -1.10 13.53 7.20
C LYS A 700 -0.29 14.66 6.54
N ALA A 701 -0.21 15.81 7.22
CA ALA A 701 0.60 16.97 6.88
C ALA A 701 1.30 17.49 8.15
N TYR A 702 2.47 16.92 8.48
CA TYR A 702 3.24 17.29 9.67
C TYR A 702 4.74 17.15 9.47
N ALA A 703 5.51 17.90 10.25
CA ALA A 703 6.96 17.87 10.31
C ALA A 703 7.43 17.63 11.74
N ILE A 704 8.53 16.90 11.87
CA ILE A 704 9.19 16.59 13.14
C ILE A 704 10.67 16.90 12.98
N GLN A 705 11.22 17.65 13.91
CA GLN A 705 12.62 18.03 13.92
C GLN A 705 13.35 17.30 15.05
N THR A 706 14.53 16.78 14.73
CA THR A 706 15.49 16.16 15.65
C THR A 706 16.83 16.86 15.50
N PRO A 707 17.80 16.67 16.42
CA PRO A 707 19.13 17.28 16.31
C PRO A 707 19.88 16.94 15.02
N ILE A 708 19.60 15.78 14.42
CA ILE A 708 20.34 15.25 13.27
C ILE A 708 19.53 15.25 11.96
N SER A 709 18.20 15.40 12.04
CA SER A 709 17.34 15.24 10.86
C SER A 709 15.93 15.83 11.01
N GLU A 710 15.27 16.01 9.87
CA GLU A 710 13.85 16.34 9.79
C GLU A 710 13.05 15.18 9.17
N LYS A 711 11.91 14.87 9.78
CA LYS A 711 10.92 13.95 9.21
C LYS A 711 9.68 14.70 8.81
N LYS A 712 9.45 14.83 7.50
CA LYS A 712 8.33 15.55 6.90
C LYS A 712 7.36 14.59 6.23
N LYS A 713 6.07 14.70 6.55
CA LYS A 713 4.98 13.90 5.96
C LYS A 713 3.97 14.84 5.33
N LEU A 714 3.79 14.75 4.02
CA LEU A 714 2.85 15.58 3.29
C LEU A 714 2.14 14.80 2.17
N LYS A 715 0.92 14.33 2.45
CA LYS A 715 0.17 13.50 1.50
C LYS A 715 -0.20 14.30 0.24
N GLY A 716 0.16 13.76 -0.92
CA GLY A 716 -0.21 14.30 -2.24
C GLY A 716 0.86 15.16 -2.93
N ILE A 717 1.98 15.41 -2.23
CA ILE A 717 3.16 16.12 -2.73
C ILE A 717 4.32 15.11 -2.91
N LYS A 718 5.12 15.28 -3.97
CA LYS A 718 6.27 14.40 -4.26
C LYS A 718 7.27 14.39 -3.10
N ARG A 719 7.79 13.19 -2.78
CA ARG A 719 8.75 12.99 -1.67
C ARG A 719 9.99 13.88 -1.78
N LYS A 720 10.55 14.02 -2.98
CA LYS A 720 11.72 14.87 -3.25
C LYS A 720 11.44 16.34 -2.93
N LEU A 721 10.34 16.88 -3.44
CA LEU A 721 9.89 18.25 -3.12
C LEU A 721 9.66 18.46 -1.62
N VAL A 722 9.09 17.47 -0.92
CA VAL A 722 8.94 17.53 0.54
C VAL A 722 10.29 17.53 1.27
N LYS A 723 11.29 16.79 0.75
CA LYS A 723 12.61 16.70 1.35
C LYS A 723 13.39 18.01 1.19
N ASP A 724 13.45 18.52 -0.04
CA ASP A 724 14.43 19.54 -0.42
C ASP A 724 13.81 20.94 -0.61
N GLY A 725 12.50 21.02 -0.90
CA GLY A 725 11.83 22.30 -1.19
C GLY A 725 10.85 22.79 -0.13
N ILE A 726 10.61 22.04 0.95
CA ILE A 726 9.72 22.43 2.04
C ILE A 726 10.43 22.21 3.37
N SER A 727 10.70 23.27 4.12
CA SER A 727 11.35 23.22 5.44
C SER A 727 10.36 23.07 6.58
N VAL A 728 10.85 22.75 7.79
CA VAL A 728 10.04 22.81 9.03
C VAL A 728 9.47 24.22 9.24
N ASP A 729 10.24 25.27 8.93
CA ASP A 729 9.77 26.66 9.05
C ASP A 729 8.54 26.96 8.20
N ASN A 730 8.41 26.36 7.01
CA ASN A 730 7.18 26.51 6.23
C ASN A 730 5.95 25.92 6.95
N TYR A 731 6.10 24.84 7.71
CA TYR A 731 5.01 24.32 8.55
C TYR A 731 4.71 25.27 9.70
N LEU A 732 5.73 25.86 10.32
CA LEU A 732 5.57 26.83 11.41
C LEU A 732 4.88 28.11 10.91
N GLU A 733 5.31 28.69 9.80
CA GLU A 733 4.65 29.82 9.13
C GLU A 733 3.20 29.47 8.80
N CYS A 734 2.94 28.28 8.28
CA CYS A 734 1.58 27.83 7.98
C CYS A 734 0.69 27.81 9.23
N ILE A 735 1.22 27.34 10.36
CA ILE A 735 0.47 27.26 11.62
C ILE A 735 0.27 28.64 12.26
N PHE A 736 1.35 29.40 12.44
CA PHE A 736 1.33 30.64 13.22
C PHE A 736 0.88 31.86 12.42
N GLN A 737 1.21 31.93 11.13
CA GLN A 737 0.80 33.05 10.26
C GLN A 737 -0.45 32.72 9.44
N ARG A 738 -1.00 31.49 9.55
CA ARG A 738 -2.13 31.00 8.74
C ARG A 738 -1.90 31.14 7.23
N LYS A 739 -0.64 30.98 6.81
CA LYS A 739 -0.20 31.13 5.42
C LYS A 739 -0.34 29.81 4.66
N ASP A 740 -1.04 29.87 3.53
CA ASP A 740 -1.09 28.75 2.58
C ASP A 740 0.16 28.74 1.70
N PHE A 741 0.68 27.55 1.40
CA PHE A 741 1.83 27.39 0.50
C PHE A 741 1.41 26.68 -0.78
N PHE A 742 2.02 27.09 -1.90
CA PHE A 742 1.79 26.51 -3.21
C PHE A 742 3.13 26.13 -3.82
N HIS A 743 3.28 24.88 -4.25
CA HIS A 743 4.49 24.39 -4.88
C HIS A 743 4.17 23.71 -6.20
N LYS A 744 5.09 23.87 -7.15
CA LYS A 744 5.06 23.17 -8.44
C LYS A 744 5.67 21.79 -8.30
N GLN A 745 5.07 20.81 -8.96
CA GLN A 745 5.65 19.48 -9.10
C GLN A 745 5.36 18.92 -10.49
N LYS A 746 6.34 18.22 -11.06
CA LYS A 746 6.19 17.50 -12.33
C LYS A 746 5.75 16.08 -12.06
N THR A 747 4.79 15.55 -12.81
CA THR A 747 4.31 14.16 -12.70
C THR A 747 4.01 13.61 -14.09
N ILE A 748 4.17 12.30 -14.26
CA ILE A 748 3.71 11.62 -15.47
C ILE A 748 2.22 11.37 -15.32
N VAL A 749 1.44 11.72 -16.34
CA VAL A 749 0.01 11.43 -16.42
C VAL A 749 -0.32 10.87 -17.80
N SER A 750 -1.41 10.12 -17.88
CA SER A 750 -1.97 9.64 -19.13
C SER A 750 -3.27 10.37 -19.47
N LYS A 751 -3.51 10.55 -20.77
CA LYS A 751 -4.79 10.96 -21.32
C LYS A 751 -5.02 10.19 -22.62
N LYS A 752 -6.11 9.44 -22.68
CA LYS A 752 -6.42 8.50 -23.76
C LYS A 752 -5.25 7.56 -24.08
N HIS A 753 -4.62 7.02 -23.04
CA HIS A 753 -3.42 6.18 -23.14
C HIS A 753 -2.20 6.85 -23.82
N LYS A 754 -2.20 8.18 -23.99
CA LYS A 754 -1.00 8.95 -24.35
C LYS A 754 -0.37 9.51 -23.08
N LEU A 755 0.93 9.32 -22.93
CA LEU A 755 1.69 9.69 -21.74
C LEU A 755 2.32 11.08 -21.88
N TYR A 756 2.28 11.84 -20.79
CA TYR A 756 2.80 13.21 -20.73
C TYR A 756 3.51 13.50 -19.40
N THR A 757 4.61 14.24 -19.46
CA THR A 757 5.14 14.95 -18.29
C THR A 757 4.35 16.24 -18.10
N VAL A 758 3.84 16.44 -16.88
CA VAL A 758 2.96 17.57 -16.55
C VAL A 758 3.46 18.28 -15.31
N GLU A 759 3.62 19.60 -15.39
CA GLU A 759 3.84 20.45 -14.23
C GLU A 759 2.49 20.91 -13.65
N THR A 760 2.32 20.72 -12.34
CA THR A 760 1.11 21.14 -11.61
C THR A 760 1.47 21.99 -10.41
N THR A 761 0.76 23.11 -10.21
CA THR A 761 0.84 23.92 -8.99
C THR A 761 -0.18 23.43 -7.98
N LYS A 762 0.27 22.89 -6.85
CA LYS A 762 -0.58 22.35 -5.78
C LYS A 762 -0.50 23.19 -4.51
N LYS A 763 -1.64 23.36 -3.82
CA LYS A 763 -1.65 23.82 -2.42
C LYS A 763 -1.00 22.73 -1.58
N SER A 764 0.22 22.97 -1.10
CA SER A 764 1.03 22.00 -0.38
C SER A 764 0.69 22.00 1.11
N LEU A 765 0.73 23.16 1.76
CA LEU A 765 0.44 23.34 3.19
C LEU A 765 -0.75 24.26 3.37
N SER A 766 -1.56 23.92 4.37
CA SER A 766 -2.69 24.72 4.85
C SER A 766 -3.00 24.32 6.30
N CYS A 767 -3.34 25.29 7.13
CA CYS A 767 -3.69 25.09 8.53
C CYS A 767 -5.16 24.68 8.75
N GLU A 768 -5.95 24.62 7.68
CA GLU A 768 -7.34 24.15 7.73
C GLU A 768 -7.37 22.62 7.94
N ASP A 769 -7.87 22.23 9.11
CA ASP A 769 -8.20 20.83 9.44
C ASP A 769 -9.61 20.83 10.03
N ASP A 770 -10.54 20.23 9.29
CA ASP A 770 -11.97 20.14 9.60
C ASP A 770 -12.33 18.82 10.29
N LYS A 771 -11.36 17.98 10.67
CA LYS A 771 -11.66 16.77 11.44
C LYS A 771 -11.98 17.05 12.90
N ARG A 772 -11.62 18.24 13.40
CA ARG A 772 -11.77 18.67 14.79
C ARG A 772 -12.12 20.15 14.85
N PHE A 773 -12.71 20.57 15.95
CA PHE A 773 -12.98 21.98 16.21
C PHE A 773 -11.69 22.68 16.68
N GLN A 774 -11.18 23.62 15.88
CA GLN A 774 -9.99 24.38 16.23
C GLN A 774 -10.33 25.49 17.24
N LEU A 775 -9.52 25.61 18.31
CA LEU A 775 -9.67 26.68 19.30
C LEU A 775 -9.06 27.99 18.81
N ILE A 776 -9.40 29.10 19.46
CA ILE A 776 -8.95 30.45 19.10
C ILE A 776 -7.41 30.61 19.06
N ASP A 777 -6.68 29.81 19.85
CA ASP A 777 -5.22 29.81 19.86
C ASP A 777 -4.61 29.32 18.53
N GLY A 778 -5.42 28.71 17.65
CA GLY A 778 -4.99 28.17 16.36
C GLY A 778 -4.12 26.91 16.46
N ILE A 779 -3.81 26.44 17.67
CA ILE A 779 -2.88 25.34 17.95
C ILE A 779 -3.64 24.13 18.51
N SER A 780 -4.55 24.38 19.44
CA SER A 780 -5.30 23.34 20.17
C SER A 780 -6.62 23.04 19.47
N SER A 781 -7.12 21.81 19.62
CA SER A 781 -8.41 21.43 19.04
C SER A 781 -9.18 20.44 19.93
N LEU A 782 -10.50 20.52 19.86
CA LEU A 782 -11.41 19.60 20.55
C LEU A 782 -12.14 18.71 19.53
N PRO A 783 -12.51 17.46 19.92
CA PRO A 783 -13.39 16.67 19.08
C PRO A 783 -14.76 17.34 19.01
N TYR A 784 -15.45 17.19 17.88
CA TYR A 784 -16.86 17.60 17.81
C TYR A 784 -17.68 16.83 18.87
N GLY A 785 -18.63 17.52 19.50
CA GLY A 785 -19.41 17.02 20.64
C GLY A 785 -18.83 17.39 22.01
N HIS A 786 -17.60 17.88 22.09
CA HIS A 786 -17.02 18.31 23.38
C HIS A 786 -17.81 19.46 24.01
N TYR A 787 -18.08 19.39 25.32
CA TYR A 787 -18.99 20.34 25.98
C TYR A 787 -18.42 21.78 25.99
N SER A 788 -17.10 21.91 26.09
CA SER A 788 -16.41 23.20 26.06
C SER A 788 -16.51 23.95 24.74
N ILE A 789 -16.92 23.31 23.64
CA ILE A 789 -17.10 23.98 22.35
C ILE A 789 -18.18 25.05 22.45
N THR A 790 -19.32 24.72 23.06
CA THR A 790 -20.43 25.68 23.26
C THR A 790 -19.97 26.86 24.11
N THR A 791 -19.27 26.60 25.22
CA THR A 791 -18.69 27.65 26.07
C THR A 791 -17.74 28.55 25.28
N HIS A 792 -16.89 27.95 24.42
CA HIS A 792 -15.95 28.69 23.58
C HIS A 792 -16.67 29.58 22.56
N GLN A 793 -17.70 29.07 21.90
CA GLN A 793 -18.52 29.82 20.95
C GLN A 793 -19.24 31.00 21.61
N THR A 794 -19.82 30.80 22.80
CA THR A 794 -20.47 31.87 23.57
C THR A 794 -19.46 32.94 23.97
N HIS A 795 -18.27 32.54 24.43
CA HIS A 795 -17.19 33.49 24.75
C HIS A 795 -16.77 34.31 23.54
N LEU A 796 -16.60 33.68 22.37
CA LEU A 796 -16.27 34.36 21.12
C LEU A 796 -17.35 35.36 20.70
N LYS A 797 -18.63 34.98 20.81
CA LYS A 797 -19.75 35.86 20.48
C LYS A 797 -19.73 37.11 21.36
N ARG A 798 -19.55 36.93 22.67
CA ARG A 798 -19.43 38.04 23.63
C ARG A 798 -18.23 38.93 23.32
N LEU A 799 -17.04 38.35 23.08
CA LEU A 799 -15.84 39.12 22.73
C LEU A 799 -16.04 39.93 21.44
N HIS A 800 -16.70 39.34 20.43
CA HIS A 800 -17.04 40.03 19.20
C HIS A 800 -17.99 41.21 19.46
N GLU A 801 -19.05 41.01 20.23
CA GLU A 801 -19.99 42.08 20.63
C GLU A 801 -19.28 43.21 21.40
N GLU A 802 -18.40 42.88 22.34
CA GLU A 802 -17.57 43.84 23.07
C GLU A 802 -16.64 44.65 22.14
N LEU A 803 -15.99 43.99 21.17
CA LEU A 803 -15.13 44.65 20.19
C LEU A 803 -15.92 45.56 19.24
N VAL A 804 -17.10 45.12 18.79
CA VAL A 804 -18.00 45.95 17.97
C VAL A 804 -18.51 47.16 18.76
N MET A 805 -18.87 46.99 20.03
CA MET A 805 -19.26 48.09 20.93
C MET A 805 -18.12 49.09 21.15
N LYS A 806 -16.87 48.61 21.37
CA LYS A 806 -15.70 49.49 21.49
C LYS A 806 -15.41 50.26 20.19
N ARG A 807 -15.61 49.62 19.03
CA ARG A 807 -15.43 50.28 17.72
C ARG A 807 -16.50 51.35 17.45
N LYS A 808 -17.71 51.18 17.96
CA LYS A 808 -18.79 52.18 17.91
C LYS A 808 -18.63 53.35 18.91
N ARG A 809 -17.75 53.23 19.90
CA ARG A 809 -17.46 54.27 20.92
C ARG A 809 -16.24 55.15 20.58
N VAL A 810 -15.61 54.97 19.42
CA VAL A 810 -14.64 55.93 18.89
C VAL A 810 -15.45 57.05 18.24
N PRO A 811 -15.39 58.31 18.74
CA PRO A 811 -16.07 59.42 18.08
C PRO A 811 -15.50 59.58 16.66
N SER A 812 -16.38 59.81 15.68
CA SER A 812 -15.97 60.30 14.37
C SER A 812 -15.10 61.54 14.56
N PHE A 813 -13.88 61.52 14.03
CA PHE A 813 -13.10 62.74 13.85
C PHE A 813 -13.91 63.68 12.95
N ASP A 814 -14.29 64.83 13.50
CA ASP A 814 -15.00 65.89 12.80
C ASP A 814 -13.99 66.57 11.83
N GLU A 815 -14.21 66.44 10.52
CA GLU A 815 -13.36 67.00 9.46
C GLU A 815 -13.47 68.53 9.30
N HIS A 816 -13.83 69.29 10.36
CA HIS A 816 -14.11 70.73 10.26
C HIS A 816 -13.21 71.66 11.07
N ASN A 817 -12.10 71.18 11.64
CA ASN A 817 -11.04 72.06 12.15
C ASN A 817 -9.77 71.94 11.30
N LEU A 818 -9.84 72.50 10.09
CA LEU A 818 -8.68 72.85 9.28
C LEU A 818 -7.90 73.99 9.96
N ILE A 819 -6.78 73.66 10.59
CA ILE A 819 -5.75 74.64 10.93
C ILE A 819 -5.16 75.17 9.62
N LYS A 820 -5.41 76.44 9.33
CA LYS A 820 -4.82 77.21 8.24
C LYS A 820 -3.29 77.21 8.39
N ILE A 821 -2.60 76.69 7.38
CA ILE A 821 -1.17 76.91 7.17
C ILE A 821 -1.01 78.33 6.58
N PRO A 822 -0.21 79.24 7.17
CA PRO A 822 0.11 80.50 6.54
C PRO A 822 1.09 80.26 5.38
N ARG A 823 0.78 80.81 4.20
CA ARG A 823 1.78 81.11 3.17
C ARG A 823 2.49 82.40 3.56
N THR A 824 3.81 82.39 3.54
CA THR A 824 4.65 83.57 3.36
C THR A 824 5.85 83.17 2.50
N ASP A 825 5.93 83.83 1.34
CA ASP A 825 7.06 84.16 0.45
C ASP A 825 8.24 83.20 0.27
#